data_AF-A0A2G0W3Q8-F1
#
_entry.id   AF-A0A2G0W3Q8-F1
#
_cell.length_a   1.000
_cell.length_b   1.000
_cell.length_c   1.000
_cell.angle_alpha   90.00
_cell.angle_beta   90.00
_cell.angle_gamma   90.00
#
_symmetry.space_group_name_H-M   'P 1'
#
loop_
_entity.id
_entity.type
_entity.pdbx_description
1 polymer ?
#
loop_
_entity_poly.entity_id
_entity_poly.type
_entity_poly.pdbx_seq_one_letter_code
_entity_poly.pdbx_strand_id
1 'polypeptide(L)'
;MSLDARKQPFFNNSRPACPLRGDWVSFRLVDELGVGSGYGGLPYTLHDSAGQRYEGRLDVDGFAKLEDIYCGPVVLIFDTLYTGVDQLYRRLTARSSYPLPITELQFRAEHTRFATPDGSCTENNPARQPATKFYQVEVRDLVRHVAHLPPIAPRTNQPQRHALKMLAELGFGVPEPTLAGVVLFPNNHTVLEVRPLRALRPALSSEDSFSALNLYQLSLIAALSYCDFGQEPPVKPTDQVHFPQSPSVGNLFAEQLSCCVEAWKIDPEQVQRFYPLYEEVPYSRRFEILPFDPQLYPQNRPELGKEQEHPASLHFFDDEKFGTDTQAFITHHDEVILISVRGTFSSADAVRDANAHQVPFADGIGKAHEGFYQAYRAMRDFVLSYLSQFHIGQRVVICGHSLGGAIALLLAEGLRRIPDRDYNILLYTYGAPRAADSEFVAGASALVHHRIVNHNDPVPSVPAPWMNTTAKLWVPGAVTLFSAPTPGGLLFAAGLVRVGGNPYQHHGEQQHFMPITLPDGTPSSVLWKPGCESIQEAGVNRALKLHGDTPLREIFLRQLFQASQHFMTASYIPAAWATLRRWQQALDSQGSLVTQREYELVDRALETMRQQLRDKRRELDRRPVPNGRSHVPEHYHQALNAEIDRLHTSRRRLESLRWRRLEARDVYGSHAQSVHLQGCLNRWFSHRENRELPPVASIPAAAPSERGRAHPLDIDSIV
;
A
#
# COMPACT_ATOMS: atom_id res chain seq x y z
N MET A 1 -51.58 -54.31 11.90
CA MET A 1 -50.76 -53.08 11.93
C MET A 1 -51.24 -52.17 10.82
N SER A 2 -52.05 -51.17 11.18
CA SER A 2 -52.53 -50.15 10.24
C SER A 2 -51.35 -49.27 9.86
N LEU A 3 -50.99 -49.25 8.57
CA LEU A 3 -50.09 -48.24 8.03
C LEU A 3 -50.81 -46.90 8.11
N ASP A 4 -50.18 -45.96 8.80
CA ASP A 4 -50.62 -44.58 8.96
C ASP A 4 -51.02 -43.98 7.59
N ALA A 5 -52.22 -43.43 7.48
CA ALA A 5 -52.82 -42.99 6.21
C ALA A 5 -51.96 -41.94 5.46
N ARG A 6 -50.99 -41.32 6.16
CA ARG A 6 -49.98 -40.40 5.61
C ARG A 6 -48.92 -41.07 4.71
N LYS A 7 -48.76 -42.39 4.76
CA LYS A 7 -47.67 -43.11 4.06
C LYS A 7 -48.07 -43.74 2.71
N GLN A 8 -49.36 -43.79 2.38
CA GLN A 8 -49.85 -44.33 1.10
C GLN A 8 -49.60 -43.48 -0.17
N PRO A 9 -49.38 -42.15 -0.15
CA PRO A 9 -49.27 -41.38 -1.40
C PRO A 9 -47.92 -41.52 -2.13
N PHE A 10 -46.90 -42.10 -1.52
CA PHE A 10 -45.52 -42.02 -2.05
C PHE A 10 -45.22 -42.95 -3.23
N PHE A 11 -46.09 -43.92 -3.58
CA PHE A 11 -45.79 -44.90 -4.63
C PHE A 11 -47.03 -45.40 -5.41
N ASN A 12 -47.63 -44.57 -6.26
CA ASN A 12 -48.51 -45.08 -7.32
C ASN A 12 -48.34 -44.31 -8.64
N ASN A 13 -48.02 -45.05 -9.72
CA ASN A 13 -47.59 -44.57 -11.04
C ASN A 13 -48.67 -43.89 -11.91
N SER A 14 -49.77 -43.42 -11.34
CA SER A 14 -50.92 -42.91 -12.11
C SER A 14 -51.46 -41.55 -11.68
N ARG A 15 -50.89 -40.93 -10.64
CA ARG A 15 -51.19 -39.54 -10.24
C ARG A 15 -49.91 -38.93 -9.65
N PRO A 16 -49.36 -37.81 -10.17
CA PRO A 16 -48.32 -37.10 -9.44
C PRO A 16 -48.90 -36.74 -8.06
N ALA A 17 -48.21 -37.14 -6.99
CA ALA A 17 -48.64 -36.87 -5.63
C ALA A 17 -48.88 -35.35 -5.51
N CYS A 18 -50.11 -34.96 -5.20
CA CYS A 18 -50.40 -33.56 -4.90
C CYS A 18 -49.58 -33.22 -3.64
N PRO A 19 -48.66 -32.25 -3.70
CA PRO A 19 -47.80 -31.97 -2.56
C PRO A 19 -48.67 -31.50 -1.39
N LEU A 20 -48.53 -32.14 -0.24
CA LEU A 20 -49.26 -31.80 0.98
C LEU A 20 -48.88 -30.38 1.41
N ARG A 21 -49.87 -29.59 1.83
CA ARG A 21 -49.68 -28.26 2.43
C ARG A 21 -50.04 -28.27 3.91
N GLY A 22 -49.59 -27.25 4.61
CA GLY A 22 -49.95 -26.99 6.01
C GLY A 22 -48.76 -26.78 6.93
N ASP A 23 -47.53 -26.89 6.42
CA ASP A 23 -46.35 -26.46 7.16
C ASP A 23 -46.29 -24.93 7.23
N TRP A 24 -45.58 -24.41 8.23
CA TRP A 24 -45.23 -23.00 8.33
C TRP A 24 -43.72 -22.83 8.49
N VAL A 25 -43.20 -21.64 8.19
CA VAL A 25 -41.81 -21.29 8.48
C VAL A 25 -41.74 -19.85 8.93
N SER A 26 -40.90 -19.57 9.92
CA SER A 26 -40.61 -18.18 10.28
C SER A 26 -39.11 -17.97 10.45
N PHE A 27 -38.66 -16.76 10.14
CA PHE A 27 -37.27 -16.40 10.28
C PHE A 27 -37.10 -14.94 10.65
N ARG A 28 -35.93 -14.61 11.22
CA ARG A 28 -35.56 -13.24 11.55
C ARG A 28 -34.09 -13.00 11.21
N LEU A 29 -33.80 -11.87 10.57
CA LEU A 29 -32.43 -11.38 10.40
C LEU A 29 -32.10 -10.41 11.53
N VAL A 30 -30.92 -10.59 12.13
CA VAL A 30 -30.40 -9.72 13.19
C VAL A 30 -28.92 -9.42 12.94
N ASP A 31 -28.43 -8.31 13.48
CA ASP A 31 -26.99 -8.04 13.56
C ASP A 31 -26.33 -8.81 14.73
N GLU A 32 -25.02 -8.62 14.91
CA GLU A 32 -24.25 -9.23 16.01
C GLU A 32 -24.70 -8.75 17.41
N LEU A 33 -25.48 -7.67 17.50
CA LEU A 33 -26.09 -7.19 18.74
C LEU A 33 -27.50 -7.77 18.97
N GLY A 34 -28.00 -8.58 18.04
CA GLY A 34 -29.32 -9.19 18.09
C GLY A 34 -30.46 -8.27 17.65
N VAL A 35 -30.14 -7.15 16.99
CA VAL A 35 -31.10 -6.14 16.54
C VAL A 35 -31.46 -6.38 15.07
N GLY A 36 -32.76 -6.53 14.78
CA GLY A 36 -33.24 -6.81 13.42
C GLY A 36 -33.66 -5.59 12.60
N SER A 37 -33.76 -4.41 13.21
CA SER A 37 -34.30 -3.21 12.56
C SER A 37 -33.49 -2.73 11.35
N GLY A 38 -32.18 -3.01 11.30
CA GLY A 38 -31.33 -2.75 10.14
C GLY A 38 -31.76 -3.51 8.87
N TYR A 39 -32.49 -4.61 9.04
CA TYR A 39 -32.98 -5.46 7.95
C TYR A 39 -34.47 -5.26 7.66
N GLY A 40 -35.13 -4.29 8.30
CA GLY A 40 -36.58 -4.13 8.14
C GLY A 40 -37.04 -3.68 6.75
N GLY A 41 -38.05 -4.33 6.19
CA GLY A 41 -38.52 -4.07 4.82
C GLY A 41 -37.67 -4.71 3.70
N LEU A 42 -36.64 -5.49 4.05
CA LEU A 42 -35.79 -6.20 3.08
C LEU A 42 -36.62 -7.25 2.31
N PRO A 43 -36.63 -7.23 0.97
CA PRO A 43 -37.35 -8.22 0.18
C PRO A 43 -36.65 -9.58 0.20
N TYR A 44 -37.42 -10.66 0.31
CA TYR A 44 -36.93 -12.03 0.30
C TYR A 44 -37.68 -12.90 -0.71
N THR A 45 -37.01 -13.95 -1.14
CA THR A 45 -37.59 -15.04 -1.94
C THR A 45 -37.38 -16.37 -1.23
N LEU A 46 -38.44 -17.18 -1.16
CA LEU A 46 -38.41 -18.55 -0.67
C LEU A 46 -38.81 -19.50 -1.79
N HIS A 47 -38.06 -20.59 -1.92
CA HIS A 47 -38.39 -21.70 -2.80
C HIS A 47 -38.63 -22.96 -1.95
N ASP A 48 -39.80 -23.58 -2.07
CA ASP A 48 -40.06 -24.85 -1.39
C ASP A 48 -39.64 -26.08 -2.20
N SER A 49 -39.73 -27.23 -1.57
CA SER A 49 -39.43 -28.54 -2.15
C SER A 49 -40.25 -28.86 -3.39
N ALA A 50 -41.45 -28.27 -3.55
CA ALA A 50 -42.30 -28.44 -4.73
C ALA A 50 -41.98 -27.45 -5.86
N GLY A 51 -40.98 -26.58 -5.68
CA GLY A 51 -40.58 -25.55 -6.64
C GLY A 51 -41.46 -24.30 -6.62
N GLN A 52 -42.40 -24.19 -5.66
CA GLN A 52 -43.22 -23.00 -5.51
C GLN A 52 -42.36 -21.86 -4.95
N ARG A 53 -42.48 -20.69 -5.59
CA ARG A 53 -41.83 -19.45 -5.18
C ARG A 53 -42.78 -18.62 -4.31
N TYR A 54 -42.27 -18.12 -3.19
CA TYR A 54 -42.94 -17.15 -2.33
C TYR A 54 -42.07 -15.91 -2.21
N GLU A 55 -42.69 -14.74 -2.34
CA GLU A 55 -42.01 -13.45 -2.22
C GLU A 55 -42.65 -12.64 -1.10
N GLY A 56 -41.83 -11.90 -0.37
CA GLY A 56 -42.32 -11.03 0.69
C GLY A 56 -41.28 -10.00 1.10
N ARG A 57 -41.58 -9.29 2.18
CA ARG A 57 -40.67 -8.34 2.82
C ARG A 57 -40.64 -8.60 4.31
N LEU A 58 -39.46 -8.43 4.90
CA LEU A 58 -39.32 -8.45 6.35
C LEU A 58 -40.11 -7.29 6.96
N ASP A 59 -40.67 -7.49 8.15
CA ASP A 59 -41.26 -6.40 8.94
C ASP A 59 -40.18 -5.45 9.49
N VAL A 60 -40.58 -4.48 10.33
CA VAL A 60 -39.66 -3.49 10.89
C VAL A 60 -38.60 -4.09 11.83
N ASP A 61 -38.82 -5.29 12.35
CA ASP A 61 -37.91 -6.00 13.27
C ASP A 61 -37.08 -7.07 12.53
N GLY A 62 -37.10 -7.08 11.20
CA GLY A 62 -36.37 -8.03 10.38
C GLY A 62 -36.99 -9.44 10.39
N PHE A 63 -38.26 -9.58 10.74
CA PHE A 63 -38.97 -10.85 10.87
C PHE A 63 -39.92 -11.12 9.69
N ALA A 64 -40.11 -12.41 9.37
CA ALA A 64 -41.15 -12.89 8.47
C ALA A 64 -41.68 -14.26 8.90
N LYS A 65 -42.96 -14.52 8.61
CA LYS A 65 -43.62 -15.81 8.79
C LYS A 65 -44.49 -16.13 7.58
N LEU A 66 -44.36 -17.35 7.07
CA LEU A 66 -45.22 -17.91 6.04
C LEU A 66 -45.96 -19.10 6.61
N GLU A 67 -47.24 -19.20 6.28
CA GLU A 67 -48.14 -20.28 6.67
C GLU A 67 -48.68 -20.96 5.40
N ASP A 68 -49.15 -22.21 5.53
CA ASP A 68 -49.69 -23.00 4.42
C ASP A 68 -48.71 -23.24 3.25
N ILE A 69 -47.42 -23.43 3.57
CA ILE A 69 -46.41 -23.84 2.57
C ILE A 69 -46.51 -25.34 2.28
N TYR A 70 -45.97 -25.78 1.13
CA TYR A 70 -45.82 -27.20 0.85
C TYR A 70 -44.88 -27.85 1.86
N CYS A 71 -45.23 -29.07 2.29
CA CYS A 71 -44.50 -29.76 3.33
C CYS A 71 -43.07 -30.06 2.89
N GLY A 72 -42.09 -29.65 3.72
CA GLY A 72 -40.67 -29.85 3.45
C GLY A 72 -39.81 -28.62 3.72
N PRO A 73 -38.49 -28.76 3.55
CA PRO A 73 -37.55 -27.65 3.67
C PRO A 73 -37.75 -26.62 2.57
N VAL A 74 -37.36 -25.37 2.87
CA VAL A 74 -37.41 -24.24 1.95
C VAL A 74 -36.05 -23.58 1.84
N VAL A 75 -35.73 -22.97 0.71
CA VAL A 75 -34.48 -22.24 0.46
C VAL A 75 -34.76 -20.75 0.47
N LEU A 76 -34.12 -20.02 1.39
CA LEU A 76 -34.24 -18.57 1.57
C LEU A 76 -33.12 -17.82 0.84
N ILE A 77 -33.48 -16.81 0.05
CA ILE A 77 -32.56 -15.96 -0.73
C ILE A 77 -32.96 -14.48 -0.62
N PHE A 78 -31.96 -13.59 -0.65
CA PHE A 78 -32.09 -12.13 -0.67
C PHE A 78 -31.37 -11.52 -1.88
N ASP A 79 -31.84 -11.83 -3.09
CA ASP A 79 -31.19 -11.50 -4.37
C ASP A 79 -31.64 -10.17 -5.00
N THR A 80 -32.49 -9.41 -4.32
CA THR A 80 -32.94 -8.10 -4.84
C THR A 80 -31.77 -7.12 -4.89
N LEU A 81 -31.48 -6.60 -6.08
CA LEU A 81 -30.43 -5.61 -6.32
C LEU A 81 -30.75 -4.28 -5.63
N TYR A 82 -29.70 -3.60 -5.15
CA TYR A 82 -29.82 -2.27 -4.58
C TYR A 82 -30.25 -1.26 -5.65
N THR A 83 -31.29 -0.48 -5.36
CA THR A 83 -31.85 0.55 -6.27
C THR A 83 -31.87 1.95 -5.65
N GLY A 84 -31.16 2.13 -4.52
CA GLY A 84 -31.15 3.40 -3.78
C GLY A 84 -30.38 4.52 -4.48
N VAL A 85 -30.22 5.63 -3.76
CA VAL A 85 -29.69 6.91 -4.30
C VAL A 85 -28.20 7.14 -4.09
N ASP A 86 -27.54 6.28 -3.31
CA ASP A 86 -26.12 6.46 -3.00
C ASP A 86 -25.24 6.36 -4.26
N GLN A 87 -24.44 7.40 -4.49
CA GLN A 87 -23.63 7.55 -5.70
C GLN A 87 -22.51 6.51 -5.81
N LEU A 88 -21.93 6.04 -4.70
CA LEU A 88 -20.89 5.02 -4.73
C LEU A 88 -21.46 3.71 -5.28
N TYR A 89 -22.54 3.22 -4.66
CA TYR A 89 -23.14 1.94 -5.04
C TYR A 89 -23.70 1.99 -6.46
N ARG A 90 -24.31 3.11 -6.88
CA ARG A 90 -24.75 3.31 -8.27
C ARG A 90 -23.59 3.21 -9.27
N ARG A 91 -22.43 3.80 -8.95
CA ARG A 91 -21.25 3.71 -9.82
C ARG A 91 -20.72 2.27 -9.90
N LEU A 92 -20.66 1.57 -8.77
CA LEU A 92 -20.18 0.17 -8.73
C LEU A 92 -21.11 -0.79 -9.47
N THR A 93 -22.42 -0.59 -9.42
CA THR A 93 -23.40 -1.43 -10.14
C THR A 93 -23.52 -1.07 -11.62
N ALA A 94 -23.25 0.18 -12.01
CA ALA A 94 -23.44 0.66 -13.38
C ALA A 94 -22.14 0.79 -14.21
N ARG A 95 -20.96 0.56 -13.64
CA ARG A 95 -19.69 0.62 -14.37
C ARG A 95 -19.65 -0.39 -15.52
N SER A 96 -18.99 -0.03 -16.62
CA SER A 96 -18.92 -0.85 -17.83
C SER A 96 -18.08 -2.11 -17.67
N SER A 97 -16.99 -2.03 -16.92
CA SER A 97 -16.11 -3.15 -16.61
C SER A 97 -16.43 -3.71 -15.24
N TYR A 98 -16.72 -5.02 -15.17
CA TYR A 98 -17.03 -5.75 -13.93
C TYR A 98 -18.12 -5.09 -13.05
N PRO A 99 -19.33 -4.82 -13.56
CA PRO A 99 -20.41 -4.27 -12.72
C PRO A 99 -20.72 -5.21 -11.55
N LEU A 100 -20.77 -4.67 -10.33
CA LEU A 100 -20.98 -5.47 -9.13
C LEU A 100 -22.47 -5.71 -8.88
N PRO A 101 -22.93 -6.96 -8.70
CA PRO A 101 -24.33 -7.28 -8.39
C PRO A 101 -24.64 -7.04 -6.90
N ILE A 102 -24.56 -5.78 -6.47
CA ILE A 102 -24.80 -5.37 -5.08
C ILE A 102 -26.28 -5.53 -4.73
N THR A 103 -26.58 -6.33 -3.71
CA THR A 103 -27.95 -6.54 -3.22
C THR A 103 -28.34 -5.54 -2.14
N GLU A 104 -29.64 -5.39 -1.89
CA GLU A 104 -30.16 -4.61 -0.77
C GLU A 104 -29.67 -5.17 0.58
N LEU A 105 -29.54 -6.51 0.69
CA LEU A 105 -28.95 -7.17 1.85
C LEU A 105 -27.49 -6.75 2.03
N GLN A 106 -26.70 -6.74 0.96
CA GLN A 106 -25.31 -6.28 0.99
C GLN A 106 -25.24 -4.85 1.51
N PHE A 107 -25.97 -3.93 0.89
CA PHE A 107 -25.99 -2.53 1.30
C PHE A 107 -26.29 -2.39 2.80
N ARG A 108 -27.30 -3.08 3.33
CA ARG A 108 -27.66 -3.01 4.76
C ARG A 108 -26.61 -3.62 5.68
N ALA A 109 -26.03 -4.76 5.31
CA ALA A 109 -24.96 -5.40 6.08
C ALA A 109 -23.69 -4.54 6.14
N GLU A 110 -23.42 -3.71 5.13
CA GLU A 110 -22.30 -2.75 5.16
C GLU A 110 -22.52 -1.58 6.14
N HIS A 111 -23.77 -1.34 6.54
CA HIS A 111 -24.17 -0.30 7.49
C HIS A 111 -24.24 -0.78 8.95
N THR A 112 -24.18 -2.09 9.21
CA THR A 112 -24.05 -2.63 10.57
C THR A 112 -22.60 -2.56 11.05
N ARG A 113 -22.35 -2.90 12.32
CA ARG A 113 -21.02 -2.85 12.95
C ARG A 113 -20.76 -4.12 13.71
N PHE A 114 -19.48 -4.48 13.83
CA PHE A 114 -19.07 -5.58 14.68
C PHE A 114 -19.39 -5.28 16.13
N ALA A 115 -19.80 -6.31 16.86
CA ALA A 115 -20.02 -6.19 18.30
C ALA A 115 -18.69 -5.98 19.05
N THR A 116 -17.59 -6.56 18.54
CA THR A 116 -16.24 -6.37 19.07
C THR A 116 -15.35 -5.58 18.10
N PRO A 117 -14.42 -4.73 18.61
CA PRO A 117 -13.53 -3.95 17.75
C PRO A 117 -12.57 -4.76 16.86
N ASP A 118 -12.30 -6.02 17.24
CA ASP A 118 -11.44 -6.97 16.52
C ASP A 118 -12.19 -7.77 15.45
N GLY A 119 -13.51 -7.56 15.31
CA GLY A 119 -14.36 -8.25 14.35
C GLY A 119 -14.53 -9.75 14.63
N SER A 120 -14.15 -10.22 15.82
CA SER A 120 -14.32 -11.61 16.23
C SER A 120 -15.80 -11.97 16.39
N CYS A 121 -16.14 -13.21 16.09
CA CYS A 121 -17.50 -13.68 16.10
C CYS A 121 -18.00 -13.83 17.55
N THR A 122 -19.14 -13.24 17.88
CA THR A 122 -19.70 -13.32 19.24
C THR A 122 -20.44 -14.64 19.47
N GLU A 123 -20.16 -15.34 20.58
CA GLU A 123 -20.85 -16.60 20.91
C GLU A 123 -22.23 -16.41 21.59
N ASN A 124 -22.50 -15.21 22.12
CA ASN A 124 -23.61 -14.91 23.01
C ASN A 124 -24.55 -13.82 22.45
N ASN A 125 -25.06 -14.01 21.23
CA ASN A 125 -26.09 -13.12 20.69
C ASN A 125 -27.41 -13.30 21.47
N PRO A 126 -28.03 -12.22 22.00
CA PRO A 126 -29.27 -12.31 22.76
C PRO A 126 -30.44 -12.89 21.96
N ALA A 127 -30.44 -12.75 20.62
CA ALA A 127 -31.47 -13.29 19.74
C ALA A 127 -31.41 -14.83 19.60
N ARG A 128 -30.41 -15.50 20.18
CA ARG A 128 -30.28 -16.97 20.17
C ARG A 128 -31.31 -17.67 21.05
N GLN A 129 -31.65 -17.10 22.21
CA GLN A 129 -32.56 -17.74 23.19
C GLN A 129 -33.99 -18.01 22.66
N PRO A 130 -34.64 -17.09 21.93
CA PRO A 130 -36.00 -17.34 21.41
C PRO A 130 -36.04 -18.23 20.16
N ALA A 131 -34.89 -18.64 19.60
CA ALA A 131 -34.83 -19.31 18.30
C ALA A 131 -34.86 -20.84 18.41
N THR A 132 -35.60 -21.52 17.53
CA THR A 132 -35.51 -22.98 17.37
C THR A 132 -34.20 -23.38 16.70
N LYS A 133 -33.76 -22.57 15.74
CA LYS A 133 -32.47 -22.69 15.05
C LYS A 133 -31.80 -21.32 14.99
N PHE A 134 -30.48 -21.30 15.15
CA PHE A 134 -29.68 -20.09 15.09
C PHE A 134 -28.50 -20.34 14.14
N TYR A 135 -28.35 -19.48 13.13
CA TYR A 135 -27.23 -19.52 12.20
C TYR A 135 -26.51 -18.19 12.16
N GLN A 136 -25.20 -18.27 12.04
CA GLN A 136 -24.32 -17.16 11.70
C GLN A 136 -24.10 -17.21 10.20
N VAL A 137 -24.60 -16.18 9.52
CA VAL A 137 -24.62 -16.09 8.07
C VAL A 137 -23.83 -14.89 7.62
N GLU A 138 -23.23 -15.00 6.45
CA GLU A 138 -22.71 -13.85 5.71
C GLU A 138 -23.64 -13.53 4.55
N VAL A 139 -23.52 -12.33 3.99
CA VAL A 139 -24.27 -11.93 2.79
C VAL A 139 -24.14 -12.98 1.69
N ARG A 140 -22.95 -13.56 1.53
CA ARG A 140 -22.67 -14.58 0.51
C ARG A 140 -23.40 -15.91 0.70
N ASP A 141 -23.88 -16.22 1.90
CA ASP A 141 -24.70 -17.41 2.12
C ASP A 141 -26.15 -17.20 1.63
N LEU A 142 -26.56 -15.96 1.41
CA LEU A 142 -27.95 -15.56 1.14
C LEU A 142 -28.17 -14.97 -0.26
N VAL A 143 -27.11 -14.82 -1.07
CA VAL A 143 -27.18 -14.22 -2.42
C VAL A 143 -26.58 -15.15 -3.47
N ARG A 144 -26.98 -14.97 -4.73
CA ARG A 144 -26.53 -15.82 -5.85
C ARG A 144 -25.13 -15.48 -6.33
N HIS A 145 -24.85 -14.21 -6.55
CA HIS A 145 -23.56 -13.76 -7.07
C HIS A 145 -22.64 -13.39 -5.91
N VAL A 146 -21.57 -14.18 -5.73
CA VAL A 146 -20.69 -14.10 -4.55
C VAL A 146 -19.23 -13.83 -4.88
N ALA A 147 -18.86 -13.80 -6.17
CA ALA A 147 -17.48 -13.65 -6.61
C ALA A 147 -16.85 -12.32 -6.18
N HIS A 148 -17.66 -11.27 -5.98
CA HIS A 148 -17.20 -9.97 -5.49
C HIS A 148 -17.22 -9.83 -3.97
N LEU A 149 -17.76 -10.82 -3.24
CA LEU A 149 -17.92 -10.83 -1.78
C LEU A 149 -16.71 -11.49 -1.09
N PRO A 150 -16.44 -11.15 0.19
CA PRO A 150 -15.25 -11.65 0.88
C PRO A 150 -15.29 -13.17 1.06
N PRO A 151 -14.14 -13.83 1.25
CA PRO A 151 -14.08 -15.24 1.61
C PRO A 151 -14.83 -15.53 2.92
N ILE A 152 -15.21 -16.79 3.14
CA ILE A 152 -15.99 -17.17 4.33
C ILE A 152 -15.10 -17.03 5.57
N ALA A 153 -15.58 -16.31 6.58
CA ALA A 153 -14.91 -16.25 7.86
C ALA A 153 -15.19 -17.50 8.70
N PRO A 154 -14.23 -17.98 9.52
CA PRO A 154 -14.48 -19.03 10.50
C PRO A 154 -15.61 -18.65 11.45
N ARG A 155 -16.58 -19.56 11.64
CA ARG A 155 -17.77 -19.33 12.49
C ARG A 155 -18.29 -20.63 13.08
N THR A 156 -18.86 -20.54 14.29
CA THR A 156 -19.29 -21.70 15.06
C THR A 156 -20.63 -22.25 14.57
N ASN A 157 -21.62 -21.38 14.34
CA ASN A 157 -22.98 -21.79 13.97
C ASN A 157 -23.25 -21.60 12.46
N GLN A 158 -22.47 -22.25 11.60
CA GLN A 158 -22.64 -22.12 10.15
C GLN A 158 -23.91 -22.84 9.60
N PRO A 159 -24.51 -22.33 8.50
CA PRO A 159 -25.54 -23.04 7.76
C PRO A 159 -25.05 -24.40 7.24
N GLN A 160 -25.95 -25.38 7.18
CA GLN A 160 -25.65 -26.71 6.66
C GLN A 160 -25.62 -26.72 5.12
N ARG A 161 -24.46 -26.37 4.54
CA ARG A 161 -24.29 -26.30 3.07
C ARG A 161 -24.57 -27.61 2.34
N HIS A 162 -24.32 -28.76 2.97
CA HIS A 162 -24.67 -30.06 2.40
C HIS A 162 -26.17 -30.25 2.21
N ALA A 163 -27.02 -29.58 3.00
CA ALA A 163 -28.47 -29.66 2.84
C ALA A 163 -28.94 -29.07 1.49
N LEU A 164 -28.31 -27.97 1.02
CA LEU A 164 -28.57 -27.42 -0.32
C LEU A 164 -28.20 -28.42 -1.41
N LYS A 165 -27.01 -29.01 -1.29
CA LYS A 165 -26.53 -30.00 -2.25
C LYS A 165 -27.44 -31.23 -2.30
N MET A 166 -27.86 -31.74 -1.15
CA MET A 166 -28.81 -32.85 -1.06
C MET A 166 -30.16 -32.51 -1.69
N LEU A 167 -30.68 -31.29 -1.52
CA LEU A 167 -31.94 -30.89 -2.15
C LEU A 167 -31.84 -30.89 -3.68
N ALA A 168 -30.75 -30.37 -4.24
CA ALA A 168 -30.50 -30.46 -5.68
C ALA A 168 -30.35 -31.90 -6.18
N GLU A 169 -29.54 -32.72 -5.51
CA GLU A 169 -29.31 -34.13 -5.89
C GLU A 169 -30.60 -34.96 -5.87
N LEU A 170 -31.53 -34.65 -4.97
CA LEU A 170 -32.83 -35.31 -4.86
C LEU A 170 -33.89 -34.80 -5.85
N GLY A 171 -33.55 -33.85 -6.72
CA GLY A 171 -34.48 -33.26 -7.68
C GLY A 171 -35.55 -32.36 -7.05
N PHE A 172 -35.41 -32.02 -5.77
CA PHE A 172 -36.26 -31.05 -5.07
C PHE A 172 -35.59 -29.67 -5.14
N GLY A 173 -35.78 -28.96 -6.26
CA GLY A 173 -35.25 -27.61 -6.43
C GLY A 173 -34.79 -27.28 -7.85
N VAL A 174 -34.10 -26.15 -7.97
CA VAL A 174 -33.55 -25.61 -9.23
C VAL A 174 -32.29 -26.40 -9.62
N PRO A 175 -31.99 -26.65 -10.91
CA PRO A 175 -30.78 -27.35 -11.34
C PRO A 175 -29.48 -26.78 -10.75
N GLU A 176 -28.47 -27.66 -10.58
CA GLU A 176 -27.22 -27.46 -9.83
C GLU A 176 -26.44 -26.14 -10.01
N PRO A 177 -26.50 -25.37 -11.13
CA PRO A 177 -25.73 -24.12 -11.23
C PRO A 177 -26.25 -22.96 -10.36
N THR A 178 -27.34 -23.13 -9.59
CA THR A 178 -28.08 -22.02 -8.95
C THR A 178 -28.37 -22.18 -7.46
N LEU A 179 -27.71 -23.13 -6.77
CA LEU A 179 -27.90 -23.37 -5.33
C LEU A 179 -27.29 -22.24 -4.47
N ALA A 180 -28.05 -21.16 -4.34
CA ALA A 180 -27.77 -20.09 -3.39
C ALA A 180 -28.85 -20.06 -2.30
N GLY A 181 -28.50 -19.50 -1.14
CA GLY A 181 -29.43 -19.32 -0.03
C GLY A 181 -29.18 -20.26 1.13
N VAL A 182 -30.07 -20.16 2.13
CA VAL A 182 -30.01 -20.96 3.36
C VAL A 182 -31.25 -21.83 3.44
N VAL A 183 -31.08 -23.12 3.74
CA VAL A 183 -32.19 -24.05 3.96
C VAL A 183 -32.80 -23.79 5.33
N LEU A 184 -34.11 -23.53 5.34
CA LEU A 184 -34.92 -23.49 6.55
C LEU A 184 -35.78 -24.75 6.63
N PHE A 185 -35.85 -25.32 7.83
CA PHE A 185 -36.69 -26.49 8.09
C PHE A 185 -38.12 -26.06 8.46
N PRO A 186 -39.14 -26.80 8.00
CA PRO A 186 -40.53 -26.46 8.28
C PRO A 186 -40.83 -26.56 9.78
N ASN A 187 -41.87 -25.83 10.19
CA ASN A 187 -42.40 -25.73 11.54
C ASN A 187 -41.37 -25.25 12.58
N ASN A 188 -40.39 -24.44 12.16
CA ASN A 188 -39.35 -23.87 13.01
C ASN A 188 -39.30 -22.34 12.89
N HIS A 189 -38.82 -21.72 13.97
CA HIS A 189 -38.35 -20.33 13.95
C HIS A 189 -36.83 -20.29 13.84
N THR A 190 -36.30 -19.70 12.77
CA THR A 190 -34.86 -19.59 12.51
C THR A 190 -34.37 -18.15 12.66
N VAL A 191 -33.39 -17.91 13.51
CA VAL A 191 -32.69 -16.62 13.57
C VAL A 191 -31.40 -16.69 12.76
N LEU A 192 -31.19 -15.70 11.91
CA LEU A 192 -30.01 -15.53 11.07
C LEU A 192 -29.26 -14.28 11.55
N GLU A 193 -28.17 -14.49 12.30
CA GLU A 193 -27.21 -13.43 12.63
C GLU A 193 -26.37 -13.12 11.39
N VAL A 194 -26.59 -11.96 10.81
CA VAL A 194 -25.87 -11.49 9.63
C VAL A 194 -24.60 -10.79 10.08
N ARG A 195 -23.45 -11.38 9.74
CA ARG A 195 -22.14 -10.76 9.99
C ARG A 195 -22.04 -9.40 9.26
N PRO A 196 -21.61 -8.33 9.94
CA PRO A 196 -21.35 -7.03 9.32
C PRO A 196 -20.40 -7.16 8.14
N LEU A 197 -20.75 -6.51 7.03
CA LEU A 197 -19.96 -6.57 5.81
C LEU A 197 -19.00 -5.37 5.75
N ARG A 198 -17.86 -5.52 6.42
CA ARG A 198 -16.86 -4.46 6.59
C ARG A 198 -15.50 -4.96 6.09
N ALA A 199 -14.64 -4.02 5.71
CA ALA A 199 -13.25 -4.31 5.33
C ALA A 199 -12.30 -3.32 6.01
N LEU A 200 -11.04 -3.70 6.12
CA LEU A 200 -9.96 -2.78 6.42
C LEU A 200 -9.36 -2.22 5.13
N ARG A 201 -8.92 -0.97 5.15
CA ARG A 201 -8.04 -0.42 4.11
C ARG A 201 -6.92 0.39 4.76
N PRO A 202 -5.68 0.37 4.22
CA PRO A 202 -4.62 1.26 4.70
C PRO A 202 -5.03 2.72 4.50
N ALA A 203 -4.96 3.52 5.56
CA ALA A 203 -5.23 4.95 5.49
C ALA A 203 -4.13 5.65 4.68
N LEU A 204 -4.47 6.14 3.49
CA LEU A 204 -3.60 6.94 2.63
C LEU A 204 -4.12 8.38 2.55
N SER A 205 -3.21 9.34 2.65
CA SER A 205 -3.52 10.75 2.40
C SER A 205 -3.58 11.03 0.91
N SER A 206 -4.60 11.77 0.50
CA SER A 206 -4.82 12.23 -0.88
C SER A 206 -4.22 13.61 -1.17
N GLU A 207 -3.54 14.24 -0.20
CA GLU A 207 -2.94 15.57 -0.38
C GLU A 207 -1.61 15.54 -1.14
N ASP A 208 -1.23 16.67 -1.74
CA ASP A 208 0.09 16.88 -2.36
C ASP A 208 1.21 17.03 -1.33
N SER A 209 0.86 17.55 -0.14
CA SER A 209 1.79 17.74 0.98
C SER A 209 2.40 16.41 1.45
N PHE A 210 3.67 16.47 1.82
CA PHE A 210 4.32 15.38 2.51
C PHE A 210 3.65 15.14 3.86
N SER A 211 3.33 13.89 4.18
CA SER A 211 2.86 13.49 5.51
C SER A 211 3.60 12.26 6.03
N ALA A 212 3.80 12.20 7.34
CA ALA A 212 4.44 11.04 7.96
C ALA A 212 3.61 9.75 7.81
N LEU A 213 2.28 9.87 7.71
CA LEU A 213 1.37 8.78 7.40
C LEU A 213 1.71 8.15 6.04
N ASN A 214 1.76 8.95 4.96
CA ASN A 214 2.08 8.43 3.63
C ASN A 214 3.52 7.90 3.56
N LEU A 215 4.47 8.58 4.21
CA LEU A 215 5.85 8.09 4.34
C LEU A 215 5.88 6.63 4.82
N TYR A 216 5.14 6.32 5.89
CA TYR A 216 5.09 4.99 6.48
C TYR A 216 4.25 4.00 5.66
N GLN A 217 3.02 4.35 5.33
CA GLN A 217 2.10 3.44 4.65
C GLN A 217 2.62 3.03 3.27
N LEU A 218 3.11 3.99 2.48
CA LEU A 218 3.65 3.70 1.16
C LEU A 218 4.99 2.98 1.21
N SER A 219 5.72 3.01 2.35
CA SER A 219 6.91 2.17 2.52
C SER A 219 6.53 0.69 2.65
N LEU A 220 5.40 0.40 3.32
CA LEU A 220 4.89 -0.97 3.42
C LEU A 220 4.37 -1.46 2.05
N ILE A 221 3.64 -0.61 1.32
CA ILE A 221 3.15 -0.92 -0.02
C ILE A 221 4.29 -1.09 -1.04
N ALA A 222 5.34 -0.26 -0.97
CA ALA A 222 6.51 -0.39 -1.84
C ALA A 222 7.34 -1.66 -1.55
N ALA A 223 7.25 -2.20 -0.33
CA ALA A 223 7.84 -3.50 -0.01
C ALA A 223 6.95 -4.67 -0.43
N LEU A 224 5.62 -4.53 -0.35
CA LEU A 224 4.68 -5.55 -0.82
C LEU A 224 4.87 -5.90 -2.31
N SER A 225 5.38 -4.98 -3.14
CA SER A 225 5.63 -5.27 -4.57
C SER A 225 6.69 -6.33 -4.82
N TYR A 226 7.46 -6.73 -3.79
CA TYR A 226 8.39 -7.86 -3.87
C TYR A 226 7.72 -9.22 -3.66
N CYS A 227 6.45 -9.25 -3.25
CA CYS A 227 5.66 -10.46 -3.16
C CYS A 227 4.95 -10.76 -4.48
N ASP A 228 4.75 -12.05 -4.75
CA ASP A 228 3.88 -12.50 -5.84
C ASP A 228 2.42 -12.05 -5.62
N PHE A 229 1.62 -12.12 -6.68
CA PHE A 229 0.18 -11.90 -6.56
C PHE A 229 -0.54 -13.00 -5.77
N GLY A 230 -0.04 -14.24 -5.81
CA GLY A 230 -0.52 -15.35 -4.98
C GLY A 230 -1.89 -15.93 -5.38
N GLN A 231 -2.33 -15.77 -6.63
CA GLN A 231 -3.58 -16.35 -7.13
C GLN A 231 -3.44 -17.85 -7.39
N GLU A 232 -4.42 -18.63 -6.95
CA GLU A 232 -4.62 -20.03 -7.33
C GLU A 232 -5.99 -20.24 -8.02
N PRO A 233 -6.03 -20.87 -9.21
CA PRO A 233 -4.88 -21.28 -10.03
C PRO A 233 -4.14 -20.07 -10.62
N PRO A 234 -2.81 -20.18 -10.86
CA PRO A 234 -2.00 -19.05 -11.29
C PRO A 234 -2.26 -18.60 -12.74
N VAL A 235 -2.73 -19.51 -13.59
CA VAL A 235 -3.06 -19.24 -14.99
C VAL A 235 -4.31 -19.99 -15.40
N LYS A 236 -5.13 -19.37 -16.26
CA LYS A 236 -6.33 -19.96 -16.87
C LYS A 236 -7.31 -20.57 -15.87
N PRO A 237 -7.78 -19.83 -14.86
CA PRO A 237 -8.84 -20.29 -13.98
C PRO A 237 -10.11 -20.64 -14.78
N THR A 238 -10.83 -21.68 -14.34
CA THR A 238 -12.04 -22.17 -15.04
C THR A 238 -13.33 -21.91 -14.27
N ASP A 239 -13.26 -21.87 -12.95
CA ASP A 239 -14.44 -21.76 -12.08
C ASP A 239 -14.24 -20.66 -11.03
N GLN A 240 -13.28 -20.85 -10.13
CA GLN A 240 -12.99 -19.92 -9.03
C GLN A 240 -11.51 -19.60 -8.91
N VAL A 241 -11.21 -18.53 -8.18
CA VAL A 241 -9.87 -18.11 -7.80
C VAL A 241 -9.80 -17.87 -6.30
N HIS A 242 -8.64 -18.16 -5.71
CA HIS A 242 -8.35 -17.98 -4.29
C HIS A 242 -6.94 -17.43 -4.08
N PHE A 243 -6.64 -16.90 -2.90
CA PHE A 243 -5.33 -16.31 -2.61
C PHE A 243 -4.67 -16.88 -1.34
N PRO A 244 -4.26 -18.15 -1.32
CA PRO A 244 -3.82 -18.83 -0.09
C PRO A 244 -2.42 -18.43 0.40
N GLN A 245 -1.56 -17.90 -0.47
CA GLN A 245 -0.18 -17.56 -0.13
C GLN A 245 -0.11 -16.30 0.74
N SER A 246 0.45 -16.41 1.94
CA SER A 246 0.61 -15.27 2.86
C SER A 246 2.08 -15.10 3.29
N PRO A 247 2.72 -13.93 3.04
CA PRO A 247 2.15 -12.75 2.37
C PRO A 247 2.11 -12.90 0.83
N SER A 248 1.11 -12.30 0.20
CA SER A 248 1.03 -12.03 -1.24
C SER A 248 0.10 -10.83 -1.48
N VAL A 249 0.18 -10.19 -2.65
CA VAL A 249 -0.66 -9.02 -2.95
C VAL A 249 -2.15 -9.39 -2.90
N GLY A 250 -2.54 -10.48 -3.56
CA GLY A 250 -3.92 -10.97 -3.57
C GLY A 250 -4.40 -11.37 -2.19
N ASN A 251 -3.58 -12.07 -1.40
CA ASN A 251 -3.93 -12.47 -0.03
C ASN A 251 -4.17 -11.25 0.88
N LEU A 252 -3.32 -10.22 0.79
CA LEU A 252 -3.49 -9.02 1.60
C LEU A 252 -4.85 -8.36 1.34
N PHE A 253 -5.15 -8.04 0.07
CA PHE A 253 -6.36 -7.26 -0.26
C PHE A 253 -7.65 -8.11 -0.29
N ALA A 254 -7.61 -9.31 -0.87
CA ALA A 254 -8.81 -10.15 -1.07
C ALA A 254 -9.14 -11.06 0.13
N GLU A 255 -8.16 -11.45 0.94
CA GLU A 255 -8.38 -12.41 2.03
C GLU A 255 -8.29 -11.72 3.40
N GLN A 256 -7.17 -11.06 3.70
CA GLN A 256 -6.92 -10.52 5.03
C GLN A 256 -7.76 -9.26 5.30
N LEU A 257 -7.54 -8.21 4.50
CA LEU A 257 -8.20 -6.93 4.72
C LEU A 257 -9.71 -6.99 4.48
N SER A 258 -10.13 -7.80 3.50
CA SER A 258 -11.53 -8.08 3.19
C SER A 258 -12.28 -8.79 4.34
N CYS A 259 -11.58 -9.52 5.20
CA CYS A 259 -12.13 -10.20 6.38
C CYS A 259 -11.85 -9.45 7.69
N CYS A 260 -11.42 -8.19 7.61
CA CYS A 260 -11.02 -7.36 8.75
C CYS A 260 -9.85 -7.92 9.57
N VAL A 261 -8.93 -8.65 8.94
CA VAL A 261 -7.68 -9.11 9.56
C VAL A 261 -6.59 -8.04 9.44
N GLU A 262 -6.01 -7.63 10.56
CA GLU A 262 -4.92 -6.66 10.61
C GLU A 262 -3.58 -7.28 10.19
N ALA A 263 -3.29 -7.24 8.90
CA ALA A 263 -2.03 -7.74 8.35
C ALA A 263 -0.85 -6.83 8.73
N TRP A 264 0.26 -7.43 9.18
CA TRP A 264 1.51 -6.71 9.49
C TRP A 264 2.71 -7.22 8.69
N LYS A 265 2.59 -8.42 8.12
CA LYS A 265 3.65 -9.09 7.38
C LYS A 265 3.42 -8.82 5.90
N ILE A 266 4.37 -8.12 5.28
CA ILE A 266 4.31 -7.69 3.87
C ILE A 266 5.49 -8.24 3.05
N ASP A 267 6.39 -8.95 3.72
CA ASP A 267 7.56 -9.61 3.14
C ASP A 267 7.78 -10.94 3.90
N PRO A 268 8.03 -12.07 3.21
CA PRO A 268 8.22 -13.37 3.85
C PRO A 268 9.36 -13.42 4.88
N GLU A 269 10.43 -12.64 4.67
CA GLU A 269 11.62 -12.56 5.52
C GLU A 269 11.47 -11.55 6.66
N GLN A 270 10.37 -10.78 6.69
CA GLN A 270 10.11 -9.81 7.73
C GLN A 270 9.97 -10.46 9.12
N VAL A 271 10.93 -10.14 10.00
CA VAL A 271 10.95 -10.60 11.40
C VAL A 271 10.21 -9.63 12.33
N GLN A 272 10.43 -8.32 12.15
CA GLN A 272 9.80 -7.28 12.99
C GLN A 272 8.39 -6.94 12.50
N ARG A 273 7.44 -6.85 13.43
CA ARG A 273 6.04 -6.52 13.11
C ARG A 273 5.88 -5.01 12.90
N PHE A 274 5.34 -4.65 11.74
CA PHE A 274 4.98 -3.28 11.38
C PHE A 274 3.53 -3.27 10.91
N TYR A 275 2.62 -2.82 11.79
CA TYR A 275 1.20 -2.74 11.46
C TYR A 275 0.92 -1.43 10.68
N PRO A 276 0.28 -1.48 9.51
CA PRO A 276 -0.31 -0.30 8.86
C PRO A 276 -1.34 0.39 9.76
N LEU A 277 -1.58 1.68 9.52
CA LEU A 277 -2.75 2.35 10.08
C LEU A 277 -3.98 1.97 9.25
N TYR A 278 -4.87 1.14 9.80
CA TYR A 278 -6.07 0.70 9.09
C TYR A 278 -7.31 1.49 9.47
N GLU A 279 -8.05 1.94 8.46
CA GLU A 279 -9.42 2.40 8.62
C GLU A 279 -10.40 1.27 8.29
N GLU A 280 -11.53 1.24 9.01
CA GLU A 280 -12.59 0.27 8.77
C GLU A 280 -13.71 0.92 7.96
N VAL A 281 -14.04 0.30 6.84
CA VAL A 281 -14.96 0.86 5.85
C VAL A 281 -16.04 -0.15 5.46
N PRO A 282 -17.16 0.33 4.89
CA PRO A 282 -18.06 -0.51 4.12
C PRO A 282 -17.27 -1.37 3.13
N TYR A 283 -17.60 -2.65 2.98
CA TYR A 283 -16.83 -3.56 2.12
C TYR A 283 -16.76 -3.09 0.65
N SER A 284 -17.77 -2.35 0.17
CA SER A 284 -17.76 -1.74 -1.17
C SER A 284 -16.77 -0.57 -1.31
N ARG A 285 -16.10 -0.13 -0.24
CA ARG A 285 -15.04 0.91 -0.25
C ARG A 285 -13.62 0.36 -0.03
N ARG A 286 -13.45 -0.97 -0.01
CA ARG A 286 -12.15 -1.62 0.11
C ARG A 286 -11.28 -1.39 -1.13
N PHE A 287 -9.98 -1.67 -1.01
CA PHE A 287 -9.13 -1.90 -2.18
C PHE A 287 -9.61 -3.15 -2.92
N GLU A 288 -10.15 -2.96 -4.11
CA GLU A 288 -10.80 -4.02 -4.87
C GLU A 288 -9.75 -4.92 -5.55
N ILE A 289 -9.92 -6.22 -5.35
CA ILE A 289 -9.45 -7.25 -6.28
C ILE A 289 -10.67 -7.67 -7.10
N LEU A 290 -10.55 -7.55 -8.41
CA LEU A 290 -11.68 -7.74 -9.32
C LEU A 290 -12.25 -9.15 -9.19
N PRO A 291 -13.59 -9.31 -9.29
CA PRO A 291 -14.20 -10.61 -9.17
C PRO A 291 -13.86 -11.50 -10.36
N PHE A 292 -13.85 -12.81 -10.14
CA PHE A 292 -13.75 -13.82 -11.19
C PHE A 292 -15.00 -14.69 -11.20
N ASP A 293 -15.80 -14.58 -12.25
CA ASP A 293 -17.02 -15.37 -12.45
C ASP A 293 -17.28 -15.50 -13.96
N PRO A 294 -16.90 -16.62 -14.60
CA PRO A 294 -17.09 -16.83 -16.04
C PRO A 294 -18.55 -16.84 -16.50
N GLN A 295 -19.51 -17.04 -15.58
CA GLN A 295 -20.94 -17.00 -15.90
C GLN A 295 -21.44 -15.56 -15.94
N LEU A 296 -20.97 -14.71 -15.03
CA LEU A 296 -21.38 -13.30 -14.93
C LEU A 296 -20.56 -12.37 -15.85
N TYR A 297 -19.26 -12.61 -15.99
CA TYR A 297 -18.34 -11.76 -16.73
C TYR A 297 -17.79 -12.49 -17.96
N PRO A 298 -18.24 -12.11 -19.17
CA PRO A 298 -17.77 -12.74 -20.42
C PRO A 298 -16.24 -12.71 -20.59
N GLN A 299 -15.55 -11.73 -20.04
CA GLN A 299 -14.09 -11.58 -20.09
C GLN A 299 -13.35 -12.66 -19.27
N ASN A 300 -14.03 -13.29 -18.31
CA ASN A 300 -13.46 -14.38 -17.51
C ASN A 300 -13.60 -15.76 -18.18
N ARG A 301 -14.21 -15.83 -19.36
CA ARG A 301 -14.49 -17.09 -20.05
C ARG A 301 -13.20 -17.82 -20.48
N PRO A 302 -13.01 -19.09 -20.11
CA PRO A 302 -11.81 -19.86 -20.46
C PRO A 302 -11.58 -19.99 -21.98
N GLU A 303 -12.63 -19.87 -22.80
CA GLU A 303 -12.54 -19.94 -24.26
C GLU A 303 -11.68 -18.82 -24.86
N LEU A 304 -11.47 -17.72 -24.13
CA LEU A 304 -10.64 -16.58 -24.55
C LEU A 304 -9.13 -16.89 -24.49
N GLY A 305 -8.72 -17.99 -23.86
CA GLY A 305 -7.34 -18.46 -23.88
C GLY A 305 -6.35 -17.47 -23.26
N LYS A 306 -5.58 -16.75 -24.09
CA LYS A 306 -4.61 -15.72 -23.63
C LYS A 306 -5.26 -14.36 -23.35
N GLU A 307 -6.43 -14.11 -23.94
CA GLU A 307 -7.21 -12.87 -23.74
C GLU A 307 -8.13 -12.97 -22.52
N GLN A 308 -8.16 -14.12 -21.85
CA GLN A 308 -8.95 -14.30 -20.63
C GLN A 308 -8.45 -13.36 -19.53
N GLU A 309 -9.34 -12.51 -19.05
CA GLU A 309 -9.08 -11.68 -17.91
C GLU A 309 -9.31 -12.46 -16.62
N HIS A 310 -8.44 -12.26 -15.63
CA HIS A 310 -8.56 -12.77 -14.29
C HIS A 310 -7.81 -11.83 -13.33
N PRO A 311 -8.01 -11.94 -12.00
CA PRO A 311 -7.47 -10.96 -11.07
C PRO A 311 -5.95 -10.74 -11.22
N ALA A 312 -5.17 -11.81 -11.37
CA ALA A 312 -3.73 -11.70 -11.56
C ALA A 312 -3.37 -10.96 -12.87
N SER A 313 -4.06 -11.20 -13.99
CA SER A 313 -3.74 -10.53 -15.26
C SER A 313 -4.15 -9.06 -15.29
N LEU A 314 -5.10 -8.65 -14.44
CA LEU A 314 -5.54 -7.25 -14.33
C LEU A 314 -4.79 -6.46 -13.26
N HIS A 315 -4.41 -7.10 -12.14
CA HIS A 315 -3.82 -6.43 -10.99
C HIS A 315 -2.31 -6.60 -10.86
N PHE A 316 -1.70 -7.53 -11.60
CA PHE A 316 -0.29 -7.83 -11.47
C PHE A 316 0.41 -7.86 -12.84
N PHE A 317 1.50 -7.12 -12.94
CA PHE A 317 2.40 -7.13 -14.07
C PHE A 317 3.66 -7.89 -13.69
N ASP A 318 4.06 -8.84 -14.54
CA ASP A 318 5.26 -9.65 -14.35
C ASP A 318 5.96 -9.91 -15.69
N ASP A 319 7.11 -9.27 -15.86
CA ASP A 319 7.93 -9.34 -17.07
C ASP A 319 9.23 -10.13 -16.87
N GLU A 320 9.35 -10.91 -15.79
CA GLU A 320 10.53 -11.74 -15.51
C GLU A 320 10.91 -12.63 -16.71
N LYS A 321 9.90 -13.16 -17.40
CA LYS A 321 10.09 -14.08 -18.54
C LYS A 321 10.44 -13.39 -19.87
N PHE A 322 10.23 -12.08 -19.99
CA PHE A 322 10.41 -11.35 -21.25
C PHE A 322 11.56 -10.34 -21.21
N GLY A 323 12.24 -10.23 -20.07
CA GLY A 323 13.63 -9.75 -20.00
C GLY A 323 13.86 -8.44 -19.27
N THR A 324 12.82 -7.73 -18.81
CA THR A 324 13.03 -6.52 -17.99
C THR A 324 13.05 -6.78 -16.49
N ASP A 325 12.68 -7.99 -16.03
CA ASP A 325 12.56 -8.36 -14.60
C ASP A 325 11.75 -7.33 -13.79
N THR A 326 10.77 -6.70 -14.45
CA THR A 326 9.92 -5.67 -13.88
C THR A 326 8.63 -6.27 -13.42
N GLN A 327 8.27 -5.97 -12.18
CA GLN A 327 6.98 -6.34 -11.61
C GLN A 327 6.29 -5.13 -11.01
N ALA A 328 4.97 -5.13 -11.07
CA ALA A 328 4.16 -4.10 -10.45
C ALA A 328 2.79 -4.66 -10.08
N PHE A 329 2.14 -4.04 -9.12
CA PHE A 329 0.72 -4.28 -8.87
C PHE A 329 -0.07 -2.99 -8.87
N ILE A 330 -1.35 -3.12 -9.22
CA ILE A 330 -2.31 -2.03 -9.23
C ILE A 330 -3.61 -2.47 -8.56
N THR A 331 -4.19 -1.62 -7.72
CA THR A 331 -5.51 -1.81 -7.12
C THR A 331 -6.17 -0.46 -6.87
N HIS A 332 -7.47 -0.41 -6.64
CA HIS A 332 -8.18 0.85 -6.43
C HIS A 332 -9.30 0.73 -5.40
N HIS A 333 -9.68 1.89 -4.87
CA HIS A 333 -10.99 2.11 -4.25
C HIS A 333 -11.57 3.42 -4.76
N ASP A 334 -12.64 3.92 -4.15
CA ASP A 334 -13.39 5.10 -4.57
C ASP A 334 -12.61 6.42 -4.65
N GLU A 335 -11.48 6.55 -3.95
CA GLU A 335 -10.71 7.80 -3.88
C GLU A 335 -9.27 7.68 -4.42
N VAL A 336 -8.69 6.47 -4.41
CA VAL A 336 -7.30 6.22 -4.80
C VAL A 336 -7.19 5.04 -5.75
N ILE A 337 -6.36 5.21 -6.80
CA ILE A 337 -5.72 4.11 -7.53
C ILE A 337 -4.28 4.01 -7.04
N LEU A 338 -3.90 2.85 -6.54
CA LEU A 338 -2.59 2.58 -5.98
C LEU A 338 -1.77 1.74 -6.95
N ILE A 339 -0.58 2.21 -7.31
CA ILE A 339 0.37 1.51 -8.18
C ILE A 339 1.68 1.36 -7.42
N SER A 340 2.17 0.13 -7.28
CA SER A 340 3.45 -0.15 -6.65
C SER A 340 4.37 -0.88 -7.61
N VAL A 341 5.58 -0.35 -7.82
CA VAL A 341 6.56 -0.88 -8.77
C VAL A 341 7.75 -1.49 -8.02
N ARG A 342 8.03 -2.76 -8.31
CA ARG A 342 9.13 -3.54 -7.72
C ARG A 342 10.49 -3.08 -8.26
N GLY A 343 11.52 -3.14 -7.43
CA GLY A 343 12.93 -3.07 -7.87
C GLY A 343 13.58 -4.46 -7.96
N THR A 344 14.66 -4.58 -8.72
CA THR A 344 15.41 -5.84 -8.90
C THR A 344 15.93 -6.42 -7.57
N PHE A 345 15.90 -7.74 -7.42
CA PHE A 345 16.30 -8.43 -6.17
C PHE A 345 17.83 -8.43 -5.94
N SER A 346 18.66 -8.38 -7.00
CA SER A 346 20.12 -8.24 -6.89
C SER A 346 20.60 -6.80 -7.15
N SER A 347 20.37 -5.91 -6.20
CA SER A 347 20.86 -4.51 -6.26
C SER A 347 22.40 -4.42 -6.43
N ALA A 348 23.15 -5.45 -6.02
CA ALA A 348 24.60 -5.54 -6.17
C ALA A 348 25.05 -5.75 -7.63
N ASP A 349 24.27 -6.45 -8.46
CA ASP A 349 24.57 -6.63 -9.88
C ASP A 349 24.13 -5.39 -10.68
N ALA A 350 23.01 -4.75 -10.31
CA ALA A 350 22.50 -3.54 -10.99
C ALA A 350 23.44 -2.33 -10.88
N VAL A 351 24.12 -2.16 -9.74
CA VAL A 351 25.16 -1.11 -9.57
C VAL A 351 26.44 -1.45 -10.35
N ARG A 352 26.68 -2.74 -10.64
CA ARG A 352 27.88 -3.24 -11.31
C ARG A 352 27.74 -3.27 -12.84
N ASP A 353 26.56 -3.57 -13.35
CA ASP A 353 26.22 -3.63 -14.79
C ASP A 353 25.76 -2.28 -15.37
N ALA A 354 26.28 -1.18 -14.82
CA ALA A 354 25.90 0.20 -15.12
C ALA A 354 26.16 0.65 -16.58
N ASN A 355 25.38 0.12 -17.52
CA ASN A 355 25.14 0.74 -18.81
C ASN A 355 24.24 1.97 -18.59
N ALA A 356 24.85 3.09 -18.18
CA ALA A 356 24.16 4.36 -17.91
C ALA A 356 23.70 5.09 -19.19
N HIS A 357 23.43 4.37 -20.28
CA HIS A 357 23.07 4.94 -21.56
C HIS A 357 21.74 5.69 -21.48
N GLN A 358 21.72 6.93 -21.98
CA GLN A 358 20.54 7.79 -22.02
C GLN A 358 19.85 7.70 -23.39
N VAL A 359 18.56 7.36 -23.41
CA VAL A 359 17.72 7.30 -24.61
C VAL A 359 16.61 8.36 -24.54
N PRO A 360 16.14 8.90 -25.68
CA PRO A 360 15.03 9.85 -25.70
C PRO A 360 13.77 9.28 -25.01
N PHE A 361 13.14 10.08 -24.15
CA PHE A 361 11.87 9.72 -23.54
C PHE A 361 10.73 10.05 -24.52
N ALA A 362 10.21 9.06 -25.24
CA ALA A 362 9.28 9.31 -26.36
C ALA A 362 7.95 9.95 -25.94
N ASP A 363 7.54 9.78 -24.68
CA ASP A 363 6.30 10.34 -24.15
C ASP A 363 6.45 11.77 -23.64
N GLY A 364 7.64 12.37 -23.76
CA GLY A 364 7.90 13.72 -23.25
C GLY A 364 9.16 14.36 -23.82
N ILE A 365 9.89 15.07 -22.95
CA ILE A 365 11.13 15.77 -23.31
C ILE A 365 12.31 15.21 -22.51
N GLY A 366 13.52 15.46 -22.99
CA GLY A 366 14.74 14.96 -22.37
C GLY A 366 14.98 13.47 -22.61
N LYS A 367 15.86 12.90 -21.78
CA LYS A 367 16.32 11.52 -21.91
C LYS A 367 16.23 10.76 -20.60
N ALA A 368 15.92 9.48 -20.70
CA ALA A 368 15.86 8.54 -19.58
C ALA A 368 16.95 7.48 -19.71
N HIS A 369 17.29 6.84 -18.60
CA HIS A 369 18.14 5.65 -18.61
C HIS A 369 17.48 4.53 -19.43
N GLU A 370 18.22 3.91 -20.34
CA GLU A 370 17.71 2.91 -21.29
C GLU A 370 16.95 1.77 -20.60
N GLY A 371 17.56 1.12 -19.59
CA GLY A 371 16.93 0.01 -18.87
C GLY A 371 15.62 0.41 -18.18
N PHE A 372 15.58 1.55 -17.47
CA PHE A 372 14.36 2.02 -16.82
C PHE A 372 13.29 2.39 -17.84
N TYR A 373 13.67 2.95 -18.98
CA TYR A 373 12.74 3.29 -20.04
C TYR A 373 12.13 2.04 -20.70
N GLN A 374 12.91 0.98 -20.93
CA GLN A 374 12.40 -0.29 -21.44
C GLN A 374 11.41 -0.93 -20.47
N ALA A 375 11.74 -0.98 -19.17
CA ALA A 375 10.86 -1.46 -18.11
C ALA A 375 9.55 -0.64 -18.03
N TYR A 376 9.65 0.69 -18.05
CA TYR A 376 8.50 1.59 -18.12
C TYR A 376 7.60 1.26 -19.33
N ARG A 377 8.19 1.10 -20.52
CA ARG A 377 7.42 0.80 -21.74
C ARG A 377 6.69 -0.52 -21.66
N ALA A 378 7.29 -1.55 -21.07
CA ALA A 378 6.66 -2.86 -20.89
C ALA A 378 5.43 -2.77 -19.97
N MET A 379 5.53 -1.99 -18.89
CA MET A 379 4.46 -1.83 -17.88
C MET A 379 3.38 -0.82 -18.31
N ARG A 380 3.70 0.16 -19.16
CA ARG A 380 2.80 1.28 -19.49
C ARG A 380 1.42 0.81 -19.97
N ASP A 381 1.38 -0.11 -20.93
CA ASP A 381 0.11 -0.52 -21.55
C ASP A 381 -0.79 -1.28 -20.55
N PHE A 382 -0.18 -2.06 -19.65
CA PHE A 382 -0.88 -2.69 -18.53
C PHE A 382 -1.57 -1.66 -17.63
N VAL A 383 -0.84 -0.61 -17.22
CA VAL A 383 -1.40 0.45 -16.38
C VAL A 383 -2.50 1.23 -17.12
N LEU A 384 -2.30 1.54 -18.40
CA LEU A 384 -3.30 2.27 -19.20
C LEU A 384 -4.58 1.47 -19.42
N SER A 385 -4.46 0.16 -19.68
CA SER A 385 -5.62 -0.72 -19.75
C SER A 385 -6.42 -0.65 -18.46
N TYR A 386 -5.77 -0.77 -17.30
CA TYR A 386 -6.44 -0.69 -16.01
C TYR A 386 -7.10 0.67 -15.77
N LEU A 387 -6.38 1.78 -15.98
CA LEU A 387 -6.91 3.13 -15.80
C LEU A 387 -8.10 3.40 -16.72
N SER A 388 -8.08 2.89 -17.96
CA SER A 388 -9.19 3.07 -18.90
C SER A 388 -10.50 2.44 -18.41
N GLN A 389 -10.41 1.38 -17.62
CA GLN A 389 -11.55 0.64 -17.09
C GLN A 389 -12.04 1.17 -15.75
N PHE A 390 -11.14 1.63 -14.88
CA PHE A 390 -11.45 1.86 -13.46
C PHE A 390 -11.21 3.29 -12.95
N HIS A 391 -10.56 4.15 -13.74
CA HIS A 391 -10.33 5.53 -13.33
C HIS A 391 -11.59 6.40 -13.45
N ILE A 392 -12.08 6.87 -12.31
CA ILE A 392 -13.27 7.72 -12.19
C ILE A 392 -12.96 9.12 -11.63
N GLY A 393 -11.70 9.56 -11.75
CA GLY A 393 -11.21 10.81 -11.15
C GLY A 393 -10.56 10.63 -9.77
N GLN A 394 -10.24 9.39 -9.39
CA GLN A 394 -9.44 9.12 -8.20
C GLN A 394 -8.05 9.74 -8.31
N ARG A 395 -7.40 9.92 -7.16
CA ARG A 395 -5.97 10.21 -7.14
C ARG A 395 -5.17 8.97 -7.51
N VAL A 396 -4.18 9.12 -8.37
CA VAL A 396 -3.26 8.05 -8.76
C VAL A 396 -2.01 8.14 -7.89
N VAL A 397 -1.91 7.27 -6.88
CA VAL A 397 -0.77 7.19 -5.97
C VAL A 397 0.18 6.12 -6.48
N ILE A 398 1.40 6.52 -6.82
CA ILE A 398 2.44 5.64 -7.34
C ILE A 398 3.56 5.57 -6.32
N CYS A 399 4.01 4.36 -5.98
CA CYS A 399 5.21 4.18 -5.18
C CYS A 399 6.16 3.14 -5.77
N GLY A 400 7.45 3.26 -5.40
CA GLY A 400 8.45 2.30 -5.81
C GLY A 400 9.73 2.40 -4.99
N HIS A 401 10.39 1.26 -4.81
CA HIS A 401 11.65 1.14 -4.10
C HIS A 401 12.80 0.82 -5.07
N SER A 402 13.99 1.35 -4.81
CA SER A 402 15.20 1.07 -5.62
C SER A 402 14.96 1.38 -7.10
N LEU A 403 15.30 0.47 -8.01
CA LEU A 403 15.01 0.57 -9.45
C LEU A 403 13.52 0.80 -9.74
N GLY A 404 12.63 0.20 -8.95
CA GLY A 404 11.18 0.41 -9.07
C GLY A 404 10.78 1.86 -8.88
N GLY A 405 11.49 2.62 -8.03
CA GLY A 405 11.26 4.05 -7.86
C GLY A 405 11.67 4.88 -9.10
N ALA A 406 12.72 4.48 -9.81
CA ALA A 406 13.10 5.12 -11.07
C ALA A 406 12.09 4.85 -12.19
N ILE A 407 11.60 3.61 -12.30
CA ILE A 407 10.55 3.21 -13.24
C ILE A 407 9.23 3.93 -12.91
N ALA A 408 8.87 4.04 -11.62
CA ALA A 408 7.69 4.76 -11.16
C ALA A 408 7.71 6.25 -11.53
N LEU A 409 8.89 6.89 -11.53
CA LEU A 409 9.03 8.28 -12.01
C LEU A 409 8.74 8.42 -13.50
N LEU A 410 9.25 7.50 -14.32
CA LEU A 410 8.98 7.49 -15.77
C LEU A 410 7.49 7.21 -16.05
N LEU A 411 6.89 6.29 -15.28
CA LEU A 411 5.45 6.02 -15.35
C LEU A 411 4.63 7.27 -15.00
N ALA A 412 4.93 7.93 -13.89
CA ALA A 412 4.22 9.13 -13.45
C ALA A 412 4.25 10.23 -14.51
N GLU A 413 5.42 10.52 -15.09
CA GLU A 413 5.54 11.53 -16.15
C GLU A 413 4.87 11.09 -17.45
N GLY A 414 4.98 9.81 -17.81
CA GLY A 414 4.32 9.23 -18.98
C GLY A 414 2.81 9.35 -18.90
N LEU A 415 2.22 9.07 -17.73
CA LEU A 415 0.78 9.20 -17.47
C LEU A 415 0.33 10.67 -17.51
N ARG A 416 1.09 11.58 -16.87
CA ARG A 416 0.76 13.02 -16.84
C ARG A 416 0.72 13.66 -18.23
N ARG A 417 1.51 13.13 -19.17
CA ARG A 417 1.62 13.67 -20.54
C ARG A 417 0.60 13.09 -21.52
N ILE A 418 -0.28 12.20 -21.09
CA ILE A 418 -1.29 11.62 -21.98
C ILE A 418 -2.30 12.72 -22.35
N PRO A 419 -2.50 12.97 -23.66
CA PRO A 419 -3.47 13.97 -24.11
C PRO A 419 -4.87 13.66 -23.57
N ASP A 420 -5.59 14.70 -23.17
CA ASP A 420 -6.98 14.64 -22.71
C ASP A 420 -7.21 13.73 -21.47
N ARG A 421 -6.13 13.38 -20.76
CA ARG A 421 -6.17 12.63 -19.49
C ARG A 421 -5.51 13.45 -18.39
N ASP A 422 -6.33 14.01 -17.50
CA ASP A 422 -5.86 14.81 -16.36
C ASP A 422 -5.73 13.93 -15.11
N TYR A 423 -4.75 13.01 -15.13
CA TYR A 423 -4.50 12.14 -13.99
C TYR A 423 -3.86 12.94 -12.84
N ASN A 424 -4.53 12.97 -11.69
CA ASN A 424 -4.01 13.58 -10.47
C ASN A 424 -3.00 12.65 -9.80
N ILE A 425 -1.70 12.82 -10.09
CA ILE A 425 -0.64 11.87 -9.72
C ILE A 425 0.15 12.33 -8.49
N LEU A 426 0.37 11.40 -7.55
CA LEU A 426 1.26 11.53 -6.39
C LEU A 426 2.32 10.44 -6.39
N LEU A 427 3.59 10.82 -6.37
CA LEU A 427 4.70 9.87 -6.44
C LEU A 427 5.50 9.83 -5.13
N TYR A 428 5.71 8.62 -4.60
CA TYR A 428 6.61 8.36 -3.46
C TYR A 428 7.67 7.34 -3.84
N THR A 429 8.94 7.69 -3.73
CA THR A 429 10.04 6.76 -4.04
C THR A 429 10.96 6.55 -2.86
N TYR A 430 11.47 5.33 -2.69
CA TYR A 430 12.35 4.95 -1.59
C TYR A 430 13.68 4.46 -2.16
N GLY A 431 14.80 5.10 -1.82
CA GLY A 431 16.12 4.64 -2.28
C GLY A 431 16.32 4.64 -3.79
N ALA A 432 15.55 5.45 -4.53
CA ALA A 432 15.56 5.43 -5.98
C ALA A 432 16.83 6.09 -6.58
N PRO A 433 17.43 5.48 -7.61
CA PRO A 433 18.53 6.08 -8.37
C PRO A 433 18.06 7.25 -9.26
N ARG A 434 18.99 7.99 -9.87
CA ARG A 434 18.65 8.99 -10.89
C ARG A 434 18.13 8.29 -12.15
N ALA A 435 16.93 8.64 -12.59
CA ALA A 435 16.29 7.97 -13.72
C ALA A 435 16.53 8.65 -15.08
N ALA A 436 16.74 9.97 -15.08
CA ALA A 436 16.67 10.77 -16.29
C ALA A 436 17.54 12.03 -16.22
N ASP A 437 17.67 12.72 -17.34
CA ASP A 437 18.47 13.93 -17.49
C ASP A 437 17.77 15.20 -16.97
N SER A 438 18.53 16.31 -16.90
CA SER A 438 18.04 17.59 -16.42
C SER A 438 16.88 18.17 -17.24
N GLU A 439 16.80 17.85 -18.53
CA GLU A 439 15.70 18.31 -19.40
C GLU A 439 14.39 17.56 -19.09
N PHE A 440 14.47 16.25 -18.88
CA PHE A 440 13.36 15.47 -18.36
C PHE A 440 12.91 16.01 -17.00
N VAL A 441 13.84 16.25 -16.07
CA VAL A 441 13.52 16.76 -14.73
C VAL A 441 12.82 18.12 -14.79
N ALA A 442 13.25 19.02 -15.69
CA ALA A 442 12.58 20.28 -15.93
C ALA A 442 11.17 20.08 -16.50
N GLY A 443 11.03 19.17 -17.47
CA GLY A 443 9.74 18.81 -18.08
C GLY A 443 8.74 18.17 -17.11
N ALA A 444 9.25 17.46 -16.11
CA ALA A 444 8.48 16.76 -15.08
C ALA A 444 8.19 17.62 -13.84
N SER A 445 8.63 18.88 -13.80
CA SER A 445 8.57 19.76 -12.61
C SER A 445 7.18 19.97 -11.99
N ALA A 446 6.11 19.72 -12.73
CA ALA A 446 4.74 19.78 -12.23
C ALA A 446 4.31 18.55 -11.40
N LEU A 447 5.07 17.44 -11.45
CA LEU A 447 4.77 16.24 -10.69
C LEU A 447 5.05 16.44 -9.20
N VAL A 448 4.09 16.07 -8.37
CA VAL A 448 4.27 15.99 -6.93
C VAL A 448 5.02 14.70 -6.61
N HIS A 449 6.32 14.82 -6.34
CA HIS A 449 7.20 13.69 -6.08
C HIS A 449 7.96 13.86 -4.76
N HIS A 450 7.71 12.97 -3.82
CA HIS A 450 8.42 12.84 -2.55
C HIS A 450 9.44 11.71 -2.64
N ARG A 451 10.74 12.04 -2.57
CA ARG A 451 11.85 11.08 -2.67
C ARG A 451 12.48 10.84 -1.31
N ILE A 452 12.37 9.63 -0.79
CA ILE A 452 12.86 9.21 0.51
C ILE A 452 14.25 8.59 0.36
N VAL A 453 15.21 9.07 1.15
CA VAL A 453 16.61 8.62 1.11
C VAL A 453 17.11 8.35 2.52
N ASN A 454 17.68 7.16 2.74
CA ASN A 454 18.40 6.85 3.97
C ASN A 454 19.86 7.29 3.86
N HIS A 455 20.40 7.84 4.95
CA HIS A 455 21.72 8.49 4.96
C HIS A 455 22.90 7.63 4.47
N ASN A 456 22.82 6.31 4.62
CA ASN A 456 23.87 5.39 4.21
C ASN A 456 23.54 4.57 2.95
N ASP A 457 22.42 4.86 2.29
CA ASP A 457 22.05 4.18 1.05
C ASP A 457 22.89 4.73 -0.13
N PRO A 458 23.69 3.90 -0.81
CA PRO A 458 24.48 4.33 -1.95
C PRO A 458 23.68 4.45 -3.26
N VAL A 459 22.51 3.81 -3.38
CA VAL A 459 21.78 3.71 -4.65
C VAL A 459 21.28 5.06 -5.17
N PRO A 460 20.74 5.97 -4.33
CA PRO A 460 20.38 7.32 -4.77
C PRO A 460 21.55 8.14 -5.32
N SER A 461 22.80 7.74 -5.14
CA SER A 461 23.94 8.46 -5.70
C SER A 461 24.31 8.02 -7.12
N VAL A 462 23.69 6.96 -7.65
CA VAL A 462 23.94 6.45 -9.00
C VAL A 462 22.72 6.61 -9.91
N PRO A 463 22.90 6.68 -11.24
CA PRO A 463 24.14 7.05 -11.92
C PRO A 463 24.65 8.42 -11.46
N ALA A 464 25.97 8.61 -11.52
CA ALA A 464 26.57 9.92 -11.26
C ALA A 464 26.24 10.88 -12.43
N PRO A 465 26.18 12.21 -12.20
CA PRO A 465 25.74 13.18 -13.22
C PRO A 465 26.49 13.12 -14.57
N TRP A 466 27.73 12.64 -14.57
CA TRP A 466 28.63 12.55 -15.73
C TRP A 466 28.57 11.22 -16.49
N MET A 467 27.94 10.19 -15.93
CA MET A 467 27.91 8.85 -16.53
C MET A 467 27.00 8.84 -17.76
N ASN A 468 27.57 8.94 -18.96
CA ASN A 468 26.84 8.82 -20.24
C ASN A 468 27.64 7.99 -21.27
N THR A 469 28.18 6.85 -20.86
CA THR A 469 29.10 6.07 -21.71
C THR A 469 28.77 4.59 -21.73
N THR A 470 28.74 4.01 -22.93
CA THR A 470 28.71 2.56 -23.18
C THR A 470 30.07 1.95 -22.81
N ALA A 471 30.17 1.37 -21.61
CA ALA A 471 31.15 0.36 -21.14
C ALA A 471 32.62 0.28 -21.67
N LYS A 472 33.24 1.32 -22.23
CA LYS A 472 34.60 1.20 -22.82
C LYS A 472 35.65 2.25 -22.42
N LEU A 473 35.48 2.95 -21.30
CA LEU A 473 36.52 3.86 -20.78
C LEU A 473 36.75 3.68 -19.27
N TRP A 474 37.11 2.45 -18.87
CA TRP A 474 37.90 2.25 -17.65
C TRP A 474 39.38 2.48 -18.01
N VAL A 475 39.84 3.74 -18.00
CA VAL A 475 41.28 4.03 -18.08
C VAL A 475 41.87 3.86 -16.67
N PRO A 476 42.80 2.91 -16.44
CA PRO A 476 43.34 2.62 -15.09
C PRO A 476 43.98 3.83 -14.39
N GLY A 477 44.44 4.83 -15.14
CA GLY A 477 45.02 6.06 -14.60
C GLY A 477 44.00 7.08 -14.05
N ALA A 478 42.70 6.94 -14.34
CA ALA A 478 41.68 7.78 -13.71
C ALA A 478 41.45 7.33 -12.26
N VAL A 479 41.41 6.01 -12.01
CA VAL A 479 41.14 5.37 -10.71
C VAL A 479 42.11 5.82 -9.60
N THR A 480 43.36 6.12 -9.92
CA THR A 480 44.38 6.56 -8.95
C THR A 480 44.20 7.99 -8.44
N LEU A 481 43.37 8.84 -9.06
CA LEU A 481 42.96 10.13 -8.50
C LEU A 481 41.83 9.99 -7.46
N PHE A 482 41.21 8.80 -7.34
CA PHE A 482 40.01 8.56 -6.53
C PHE A 482 40.27 7.80 -5.22
N SER A 483 41.54 7.49 -4.90
CA SER A 483 41.92 6.66 -3.75
C SER A 483 42.76 7.38 -2.67
N ALA A 484 42.87 8.72 -2.72
CA ALA A 484 43.58 9.48 -1.68
C ALA A 484 42.67 9.79 -0.46
N PRO A 485 43.20 9.72 0.79
CA PRO A 485 42.42 9.77 2.03
C PRO A 485 42.12 11.22 2.47
N THR A 486 41.53 12.04 1.60
CA THR A 486 40.88 13.30 2.01
C THR A 486 39.39 13.20 1.72
N PRO A 487 38.51 13.29 2.75
CA PRO A 487 37.10 12.96 2.60
C PRO A 487 36.37 13.96 1.66
N GLY A 488 35.65 13.42 0.67
CA GLY A 488 34.52 14.06 0.00
C GLY A 488 34.80 15.01 -1.18
N GLY A 489 35.95 15.68 -1.25
CA GLY A 489 36.11 16.84 -2.14
C GLY A 489 36.46 16.58 -3.62
N LEU A 490 36.90 15.38 -4.01
CA LEU A 490 37.48 15.14 -5.36
C LEU A 490 36.59 14.37 -6.34
N LEU A 491 35.61 13.58 -5.87
CA LEU A 491 34.65 12.91 -6.76
C LEU A 491 33.71 13.90 -7.46
N PHE A 492 33.33 14.95 -6.72
CA PHE A 492 32.49 16.05 -7.18
C PHE A 492 33.00 16.74 -8.45
N ALA A 493 34.32 16.87 -8.51
CA ALA A 493 34.99 17.74 -9.46
C ALA A 493 35.17 17.06 -10.83
N ALA A 494 35.29 15.73 -10.84
CA ALA A 494 35.27 14.92 -12.06
C ALA A 494 33.88 14.85 -12.69
N GLY A 495 32.81 14.94 -11.87
CA GLY A 495 31.43 14.88 -12.37
C GLY A 495 30.94 16.09 -13.15
N LEU A 496 31.74 17.15 -13.18
CA LEU A 496 31.50 18.36 -13.97
C LEU A 496 32.26 18.35 -15.30
N VAL A 497 33.12 17.36 -15.52
CA VAL A 497 33.85 17.19 -16.77
C VAL A 497 33.10 16.19 -17.64
N ARG A 498 31.99 16.63 -18.22
CA ARG A 498 31.28 15.85 -19.24
C ARG A 498 31.74 16.25 -20.63
N VAL A 499 31.99 15.23 -21.47
CA VAL A 499 32.09 15.36 -22.93
C VAL A 499 30.72 15.02 -23.53
N GLY A 500 29.81 16.01 -23.60
CA GLY A 500 28.55 15.99 -24.36
C GLY A 500 27.29 15.37 -23.71
N GLY A 501 26.16 16.09 -23.73
CA GLY A 501 24.79 15.71 -23.30
C GLY A 501 24.32 16.26 -21.94
N ASN A 502 23.01 16.17 -21.62
CA ASN A 502 22.39 16.69 -20.38
C ASN A 502 22.59 15.76 -19.16
N PRO A 503 23.05 16.26 -17.99
CA PRO A 503 23.43 15.42 -16.84
C PRO A 503 22.24 14.68 -16.23
N TYR A 504 22.49 13.47 -15.69
CA TYR A 504 21.49 12.80 -14.85
C TYR A 504 21.17 13.65 -13.63
N GLN A 505 19.88 13.80 -13.32
CA GLN A 505 19.40 14.61 -12.21
C GLN A 505 18.28 13.90 -11.44
N HIS A 506 18.19 14.19 -10.15
CA HIS A 506 17.06 13.75 -9.33
C HIS A 506 15.85 14.64 -9.56
N HIS A 507 14.69 14.02 -9.77
CA HIS A 507 13.39 14.69 -9.69
C HIS A 507 12.83 14.61 -8.26
N GLY A 508 11.96 15.55 -7.89
CA GLY A 508 11.19 15.53 -6.64
C GLY A 508 11.91 16.07 -5.41
N GLU A 509 11.10 16.31 -4.38
CA GLU A 509 11.54 16.84 -3.09
C GLU A 509 12.16 15.72 -2.23
N GLN A 510 13.40 15.93 -1.81
CA GLN A 510 14.11 14.95 -0.99
C GLN A 510 13.66 15.00 0.47
N GLN A 511 13.41 13.83 1.05
CA GLN A 511 13.21 13.60 2.47
C GLN A 511 14.33 12.66 2.96
N HIS A 512 15.28 13.20 3.71
CA HIS A 512 16.51 12.51 4.08
C HIS A 512 16.44 12.03 5.52
N PHE A 513 16.35 10.72 5.73
CA PHE A 513 16.39 10.12 7.05
C PHE A 513 17.82 9.87 7.48
N MET A 514 18.20 10.41 8.64
CA MET A 514 19.55 10.33 9.17
C MET A 514 19.54 9.84 10.62
N PRO A 515 19.92 8.58 10.87
CA PRO A 515 20.18 8.12 12.22
C PRO A 515 21.44 8.83 12.75
N ILE A 516 21.39 9.24 14.01
CA ILE A 516 22.49 9.93 14.69
C ILE A 516 22.68 9.32 16.09
N THR A 517 23.90 9.39 16.59
CA THR A 517 24.22 9.03 17.97
C THR A 517 24.70 10.29 18.67
N LEU A 518 24.01 10.69 19.73
CA LEU A 518 24.39 11.84 20.53
C LEU A 518 25.70 11.57 21.29
N PRO A 519 26.43 12.60 21.76
CA PRO A 519 27.71 12.44 22.45
C PRO A 519 27.67 11.54 23.71
N ASP A 520 26.49 11.37 24.30
CA ASP A 520 26.25 10.49 25.46
C ASP A 520 25.93 9.03 25.07
N GLY A 521 25.99 8.69 23.78
CA GLY A 521 25.66 7.38 23.26
C GLY A 521 24.17 7.17 22.95
N THR A 522 23.31 8.15 23.22
CA THR A 522 21.86 8.04 22.97
C THR A 522 21.60 7.95 21.45
N PRO A 523 20.94 6.89 20.95
CA PRO A 523 20.51 6.82 19.55
C PRO A 523 19.35 7.78 19.31
N SER A 524 19.36 8.47 18.18
CA SER A 524 18.27 9.31 17.70
C SER A 524 18.20 9.33 16.17
N SER A 525 17.26 10.08 15.60
CA SER A 525 17.17 10.30 14.16
C SER A 525 16.61 11.68 13.81
N VAL A 526 16.92 12.12 12.59
CA VAL A 526 16.39 13.35 12.01
C VAL A 526 15.93 13.08 10.58
N LEU A 527 14.69 13.49 10.26
CA LEU A 527 14.22 13.61 8.88
C LEU A 527 14.34 15.09 8.45
N TRP A 528 15.07 15.36 7.36
CA TRP A 528 15.34 16.73 6.91
C TRP A 528 15.64 16.82 5.41
N LYS A 529 15.84 18.04 4.90
CA LYS A 529 16.02 18.34 3.47
C LYS A 529 17.41 18.95 3.22
N PRO A 530 18.49 18.14 3.15
CA PRO A 530 19.85 18.66 3.07
C PRO A 530 20.05 19.52 1.82
N GLY A 531 19.67 19.04 0.63
CA GLY A 531 19.81 19.80 -0.62
C GLY A 531 21.24 20.11 -1.05
N CYS A 532 22.22 19.43 -0.46
CA CYS A 532 23.63 19.47 -0.85
C CYS A 532 24.08 18.07 -1.30
N GLU A 533 24.86 18.03 -2.37
CA GLU A 533 25.26 16.76 -2.99
C GLU A 533 26.33 16.04 -2.16
N SER A 534 27.15 16.76 -1.37
CA SER A 534 28.16 16.16 -0.46
C SER A 534 27.56 15.17 0.55
N ILE A 535 26.33 15.44 1.02
CA ILE A 535 25.62 14.55 1.95
C ILE A 535 25.00 13.37 1.19
N GLN A 536 24.57 13.59 -0.05
CA GLN A 536 24.01 12.54 -0.90
C GLN A 536 25.11 11.53 -1.29
N GLU A 537 26.28 12.01 -1.71
CA GLU A 537 27.41 11.17 -2.16
C GLU A 537 28.26 10.59 -1.01
N ALA A 538 28.01 11.00 0.23
CA ALA A 538 28.71 10.45 1.41
C ALA A 538 28.45 8.95 1.57
N GLY A 539 27.29 8.44 1.17
CA GLY A 539 26.95 7.01 1.18
C GLY A 539 27.87 6.17 0.28
N VAL A 540 28.10 6.61 -0.95
CA VAL A 540 28.98 5.94 -1.92
C VAL A 540 30.44 5.94 -1.45
N ASN A 541 30.92 7.06 -0.93
CA ASN A 541 32.28 7.17 -0.41
C ASN A 541 32.55 6.19 0.75
N ARG A 542 31.56 5.95 1.62
CA ARG A 542 31.67 4.96 2.70
C ARG A 542 31.67 3.53 2.13
N ALA A 543 30.80 3.24 1.17
CA ALA A 543 30.74 1.93 0.51
C ALA A 543 32.05 1.59 -0.22
N LEU A 544 32.62 2.54 -0.98
CA LEU A 544 33.88 2.35 -1.72
C LEU A 544 35.09 2.10 -0.81
N LYS A 545 35.19 2.82 0.33
CA LYS A 545 36.27 2.61 1.31
C LYS A 545 36.25 1.20 1.94
N LEU A 546 35.09 0.55 1.98
CA LEU A 546 34.92 -0.78 2.59
C LEU A 546 35.25 -1.93 1.63
N HIS A 547 35.32 -1.68 0.32
CA HIS A 547 35.71 -2.67 -0.68
C HIS A 547 37.20 -2.64 -1.02
N GLY A 548 37.92 -1.61 -0.54
CA GLY A 548 39.33 -1.36 -0.89
C GLY A 548 40.37 -2.18 -0.14
N ASP A 549 40.05 -2.87 0.97
CA ASP A 549 41.02 -3.66 1.74
C ASP A 549 40.32 -4.83 2.49
N THR A 550 40.81 -6.06 2.34
CA THR A 550 40.39 -7.28 3.09
C THR A 550 41.51 -7.78 4.01
N PRO A 551 41.30 -8.65 5.04
CA PRO A 551 40.06 -9.20 5.61
C PRO A 551 39.95 -9.05 7.17
N LEU A 552 38.74 -9.23 7.75
CA LEU A 552 38.43 -10.04 8.97
C LEU A 552 37.01 -9.72 9.53
N ARG A 553 36.40 -10.74 10.14
CA ARG A 553 34.96 -10.95 10.44
C ARG A 553 34.13 -9.78 11.01
N GLU A 554 34.72 -8.79 11.67
CA GLU A 554 33.96 -7.62 12.18
C GLU A 554 33.52 -6.66 11.06
N ILE A 555 34.31 -6.57 9.99
CA ILE A 555 34.00 -5.75 8.82
C ILE A 555 32.86 -6.39 8.01
N PHE A 556 32.76 -7.72 7.99
CA PHE A 556 31.67 -8.44 7.31
C PHE A 556 30.29 -8.12 7.92
N LEU A 557 30.21 -8.05 9.25
CA LEU A 557 29.00 -7.58 9.94
C LEU A 557 28.70 -6.12 9.58
N ARG A 558 29.69 -5.21 9.60
CA ARG A 558 29.49 -3.80 9.20
C ARG A 558 29.12 -3.62 7.73
N GLN A 559 29.65 -4.45 6.83
CA GLN A 559 29.31 -4.48 5.41
C GLN A 559 27.86 -4.96 5.20
N LEU A 560 27.42 -5.99 5.93
CA LEU A 560 26.01 -6.42 5.94
C LEU A 560 25.08 -5.35 6.53
N PHE A 561 25.47 -4.68 7.62
CA PHE A 561 24.69 -3.61 8.27
C PHE A 561 24.56 -2.31 7.45
N GLN A 562 25.42 -2.10 6.45
CA GLN A 562 25.37 -0.93 5.57
C GLN A 562 24.78 -1.24 4.20
N ALA A 563 25.01 -2.44 3.65
CA ALA A 563 24.23 -2.95 2.51
C ALA A 563 22.75 -3.11 2.88
N SER A 564 22.43 -3.46 4.14
CA SER A 564 21.06 -3.52 4.66
C SER A 564 20.31 -2.18 4.63
N GLN A 565 21.02 -1.05 4.55
CA GLN A 565 20.41 0.30 4.58
C GLN A 565 19.63 0.64 3.31
N HIS A 566 19.86 -0.11 2.23
CA HIS A 566 19.06 -0.02 1.01
C HIS A 566 17.79 -0.87 1.10
N PHE A 567 17.67 -1.84 2.00
CA PHE A 567 16.51 -2.74 2.01
C PHE A 567 15.31 -2.12 2.72
N MET A 568 14.11 -2.48 2.25
CA MET A 568 12.88 -1.96 2.83
C MET A 568 12.65 -2.44 4.26
N THR A 569 12.66 -3.76 4.47
CA THR A 569 12.36 -4.40 5.77
C THR A 569 13.41 -4.09 6.84
N ALA A 570 14.68 -3.97 6.44
CA ALA A 570 15.79 -3.71 7.34
C ALA A 570 16.05 -2.22 7.61
N SER A 571 15.56 -1.30 6.77
CA SER A 571 15.92 0.12 6.87
C SER A 571 14.78 1.10 6.59
N TYR A 572 14.22 1.14 5.37
CA TYR A 572 13.22 2.17 5.01
C TYR A 572 11.92 2.08 5.83
N ILE A 573 11.38 0.88 6.07
CA ILE A 573 10.18 0.69 6.89
C ILE A 573 10.43 1.10 8.35
N PRO A 574 11.49 0.61 9.04
CA PRO A 574 11.85 1.08 10.37
C PRO A 574 12.06 2.60 10.45
N ALA A 575 12.71 3.20 9.45
CA ALA A 575 12.96 4.64 9.40
C ALA A 575 11.68 5.46 9.22
N ALA A 576 10.78 5.02 8.34
CA ALA A 576 9.48 5.62 8.11
C ALA A 576 8.58 5.53 9.34
N TRP A 577 8.53 4.34 9.98
CA TRP A 577 7.82 4.13 11.23
C TRP A 577 8.38 5.00 12.35
N ALA A 578 9.71 5.07 12.50
CA ALA A 578 10.36 5.90 13.52
C ALA A 578 10.05 7.39 13.32
N THR A 579 10.01 7.85 12.07
CA THR A 579 9.62 9.22 11.73
C THR A 579 8.17 9.48 12.12
N LEU A 580 7.23 8.60 11.76
CA LEU A 580 5.82 8.73 12.12
C LEU A 580 5.62 8.84 13.64
N ARG A 581 6.24 7.94 14.40
CA ARG A 581 6.17 7.95 15.87
C ARG A 581 6.78 9.21 16.47
N ARG A 582 7.93 9.65 15.96
CA ARG A 582 8.59 10.88 16.43
C ARG A 582 7.75 12.12 16.12
N TRP A 583 7.11 12.17 14.96
CA TRP A 583 6.23 13.28 14.57
C TRP A 583 4.94 13.30 15.40
N GLN A 584 4.38 12.14 15.73
CA GLN A 584 3.27 12.03 16.68
C GLN A 584 3.69 12.57 18.06
N GLN A 585 4.85 12.16 18.58
CA GLN A 585 5.37 12.68 19.85
C GLN A 585 5.58 14.21 19.81
N ALA A 586 6.10 14.75 18.69
CA ALA A 586 6.29 16.19 18.51
C ALA A 586 4.96 16.95 18.44
N LEU A 587 3.94 16.38 17.79
CA LEU A 587 2.59 16.95 17.71
C LEU A 587 1.94 16.98 19.10
N ASP A 588 1.98 15.86 19.83
CA ASP A 588 1.37 15.72 21.16
C ASP A 588 2.03 16.65 22.19
N SER A 589 3.35 16.81 22.11
CA SER A 589 4.12 17.66 23.03
C SER A 589 4.25 19.12 22.59
N GLN A 590 3.75 19.47 21.39
CA GLN A 590 4.01 20.77 20.74
C GLN A 590 5.53 21.08 20.68
N GLY A 591 6.33 20.04 20.48
CA GLY A 591 7.80 20.06 20.51
C GLY A 591 8.43 20.39 19.16
N SER A 592 9.75 20.56 19.15
CA SER A 592 10.56 20.74 17.94
C SER A 592 10.84 19.41 17.24
N LEU A 593 10.91 19.42 15.90
CA LEU A 593 11.32 18.24 15.12
C LEU A 593 12.79 17.86 15.37
N VAL A 594 13.64 18.86 15.57
CA VAL A 594 15.07 18.71 15.87
C VAL A 594 15.37 19.43 17.18
N THR A 595 15.88 18.69 18.16
CA THR A 595 16.29 19.24 19.45
C THR A 595 17.59 20.03 19.32
N GLN A 596 17.92 20.83 20.34
CA GLN A 596 19.16 21.60 20.39
C GLN A 596 20.41 20.70 20.25
N ARG A 597 20.43 19.59 20.99
CA ARG A 597 21.55 18.64 21.03
C ARG A 597 21.79 17.99 19.67
N GLU A 598 20.71 17.61 18.99
CA GLU A 598 20.77 17.04 17.64
C GLU A 598 21.24 18.09 16.62
N TYR A 599 20.73 19.32 16.73
CA TYR A 599 21.17 20.43 15.88
C TYR A 599 22.66 20.73 16.05
N GLU A 600 23.18 20.81 17.27
CA GLU A 600 24.59 21.13 17.51
C GLU A 600 25.55 20.07 16.95
N LEU A 601 25.17 18.79 17.05
CA LEU A 601 25.89 17.67 16.44
C LEU A 601 25.87 17.78 14.91
N VAL A 602 24.65 17.93 14.39
CA VAL A 602 24.25 18.44 13.07
C VAL A 602 25.23 19.42 12.42
N ASP A 603 25.12 20.61 12.97
CA ASP A 603 25.73 21.85 12.57
C ASP A 603 27.26 21.79 12.60
N ARG A 604 27.83 21.18 13.66
CA ARG A 604 29.28 21.00 13.78
C ARG A 604 29.83 20.13 12.66
N ALA A 605 29.12 19.05 12.29
CA ALA A 605 29.52 18.20 11.18
C ALA A 605 29.48 18.96 9.83
N LEU A 606 28.40 19.72 9.58
CA LEU A 606 28.25 20.53 8.37
C LEU A 606 29.31 21.63 8.27
N GLU A 607 29.65 22.28 9.40
CA GLU A 607 30.69 23.30 9.43
C GLU A 607 32.08 22.72 9.16
N THR A 608 32.35 21.54 9.70
CA THR A 608 33.61 20.82 9.44
C THR A 608 33.75 20.49 7.96
N MET A 609 32.69 19.98 7.31
CA MET A 609 32.67 19.72 5.86
C MET A 609 32.89 21.00 5.07
N ARG A 610 32.23 22.10 5.45
CA ARG A 610 32.39 23.40 4.78
C ARG A 610 33.82 23.93 4.88
N GLN A 611 34.45 23.77 6.04
CA GLN A 611 35.84 24.18 6.24
C GLN A 611 36.80 23.33 5.40
N GLN A 612 36.58 22.01 5.32
CA GLN A 612 37.35 21.11 4.45
C GLN A 612 37.27 21.52 2.97
N LEU A 613 36.08 21.89 2.46
CA LEU A 613 35.91 22.37 1.08
C LEU A 613 36.63 23.70 0.84
N ARG A 614 36.59 24.63 1.81
CA ARG A 614 37.32 25.91 1.74
C ARG A 614 38.83 25.70 1.70
N ASP A 615 39.34 24.80 2.53
CA ASP A 615 40.77 24.50 2.56
C ASP A 615 41.21 23.77 1.29
N LYS A 616 40.36 22.91 0.73
CA LYS A 616 40.63 22.27 -0.58
C LYS A 616 40.66 23.27 -1.72
N ARG A 617 39.76 24.26 -1.74
CA ARG A 617 39.79 25.36 -2.69
C ARG A 617 41.12 26.13 -2.61
N ARG A 618 41.54 26.51 -1.39
CA ARG A 618 42.82 27.18 -1.15
C ARG A 618 44.03 26.34 -1.58
N GLU A 619 43.96 25.02 -1.44
CA GLU A 619 45.00 24.11 -1.94
C GLU A 619 45.07 24.13 -3.47
N LEU A 620 43.92 24.08 -4.15
CA LEU A 620 43.85 24.15 -5.62
C LEU A 620 44.38 25.49 -6.16
N ASP A 621 44.08 26.59 -5.47
CA ASP A 621 44.62 27.93 -5.80
C ASP A 621 46.16 27.98 -5.72
N ARG A 622 46.79 27.08 -4.94
CA ARG A 622 48.25 27.06 -4.67
C ARG A 622 49.02 26.04 -5.51
N ARG A 623 48.37 25.14 -6.26
CA ARG A 623 49.05 24.08 -7.03
C ARG A 623 49.59 24.61 -8.37
N PRO A 624 50.90 24.49 -8.65
CA PRO A 624 51.45 24.70 -9.99
C PRO A 624 51.04 23.54 -10.90
N VAL A 625 50.47 23.83 -12.07
CA VAL A 625 50.05 22.80 -13.04
C VAL A 625 51.23 22.42 -13.95
N PRO A 626 51.57 21.14 -14.14
CA PRO A 626 52.55 20.72 -15.13
C PRO A 626 52.01 20.99 -16.55
N ASN A 627 52.84 21.53 -17.45
CA ASN A 627 52.58 21.78 -18.89
C ASN A 627 51.93 23.12 -19.30
N GLY A 628 52.17 24.21 -18.58
CA GLY A 628 51.98 25.56 -19.16
C GLY A 628 50.53 26.00 -19.38
N ARG A 629 49.53 25.31 -18.80
CA ARG A 629 48.16 25.82 -18.67
C ARG A 629 48.06 26.68 -17.42
N SER A 630 47.51 27.88 -17.56
CA SER A 630 47.68 28.92 -16.53
C SER A 630 46.85 28.72 -15.26
N HIS A 631 45.78 27.92 -15.21
CA HIS A 631 44.94 27.76 -14.00
C HIS A 631 44.22 26.40 -13.98
N VAL A 632 43.84 25.93 -12.78
CA VAL A 632 42.76 24.93 -12.62
C VAL A 632 41.51 25.48 -13.31
N PRO A 633 40.78 24.69 -14.12
CA PRO A 633 39.66 25.22 -14.88
C PRO A 633 38.60 25.88 -13.97
N GLU A 634 38.10 27.05 -14.35
CA GLU A 634 37.22 27.89 -13.53
C GLU A 634 35.97 27.17 -13.01
N HIS A 635 35.44 26.21 -13.78
CA HIS A 635 34.29 25.40 -13.41
C HIS A 635 34.49 24.57 -12.13
N TYR A 636 35.74 24.17 -11.80
CA TYR A 636 36.05 23.47 -10.54
C TYR A 636 35.81 24.38 -9.33
N HIS A 637 36.24 25.65 -9.41
CA HIS A 637 36.03 26.63 -8.35
C HIS A 637 34.56 26.99 -8.21
N GLN A 638 33.84 27.13 -9.32
CA GLN A 638 32.41 27.41 -9.33
C GLN A 638 31.61 26.29 -8.62
N ALA A 639 31.93 25.03 -8.88
CA ALA A 639 31.24 23.92 -8.22
C ALA A 639 31.56 23.78 -6.73
N LEU A 640 32.82 23.98 -6.33
CA LEU A 640 33.18 24.00 -4.90
C LEU A 640 32.44 25.12 -4.16
N ASN A 641 32.31 26.30 -4.77
CA ASN A 641 31.55 27.41 -4.17
C ASN A 641 30.06 27.11 -4.10
N ALA A 642 29.47 26.59 -5.17
CA ALA A 642 28.07 26.17 -5.18
C ALA A 642 27.79 25.14 -4.06
N GLU A 643 28.71 24.21 -3.82
CA GLU A 643 28.56 23.22 -2.75
C GLU A 643 28.72 23.82 -1.35
N ILE A 644 29.66 24.75 -1.16
CA ILE A 644 29.79 25.51 0.10
C ILE A 644 28.50 26.29 0.40
N ASP A 645 27.89 26.91 -0.61
CA ASP A 645 26.64 27.66 -0.48
C ASP A 645 25.45 26.73 -0.22
N ARG A 646 25.43 25.55 -0.84
CA ARG A 646 24.43 24.51 -0.55
C ARG A 646 24.53 24.02 0.88
N LEU A 647 25.72 23.73 1.40
CA LEU A 647 25.92 23.34 2.81
C LEU A 647 25.44 24.43 3.78
N HIS A 648 25.69 25.70 3.48
CA HIS A 648 25.18 26.80 4.28
C HIS A 648 23.64 26.86 4.26
N THR A 649 23.02 26.61 3.10
CA THR A 649 21.56 26.49 2.98
C THR A 649 21.04 25.29 3.77
N SER A 650 21.73 24.14 3.75
CA SER A 650 21.39 22.96 4.54
C SER A 650 21.37 23.26 6.03
N ARG A 651 22.36 24.02 6.54
CA ARG A 651 22.42 24.47 7.94
C ARG A 651 21.19 25.29 8.32
N ARG A 652 20.81 26.29 7.51
CA ARG A 652 19.61 27.11 7.74
C ARG A 652 18.32 26.28 7.74
N ARG A 653 18.20 25.32 6.82
CA ARG A 653 17.06 24.39 6.78
C ARG A 653 17.00 23.54 8.05
N LEU A 654 18.13 22.98 8.49
CA LEU A 654 18.20 22.22 9.73
C LEU A 654 17.83 23.09 10.94
N GLU A 655 18.33 24.32 11.02
CA GLU A 655 18.00 25.27 12.08
C GLU A 655 16.49 25.57 12.13
N SER A 656 15.85 25.73 10.97
CA SER A 656 14.40 25.98 10.91
C SER A 656 13.55 24.87 11.55
N LEU A 657 14.05 23.62 11.57
CA LEU A 657 13.36 22.48 12.17
C LEU A 657 13.32 22.51 13.70
N ARG A 658 14.18 23.31 14.35
CA ARG A 658 14.12 23.56 15.80
C ARG A 658 12.88 24.37 16.20
N TRP A 659 12.46 25.25 15.29
CA TRP A 659 11.35 26.17 15.51
C TRP A 659 10.06 25.70 14.85
N ARG A 660 10.14 24.75 13.91
CA ARG A 660 8.95 24.13 13.31
C ARG A 660 8.12 23.42 14.39
N ARG A 661 6.83 23.75 14.41
CA ARG A 661 5.78 23.03 15.13
C ARG A 661 4.90 22.33 14.11
N LEU A 662 4.55 21.09 14.40
CA LEU A 662 3.74 20.27 13.52
C LEU A 662 2.26 20.57 13.74
N GLU A 663 1.51 20.50 12.66
CA GLU A 663 0.05 20.40 12.68
C GLU A 663 -0.38 18.95 12.44
N ALA A 664 -1.63 18.61 12.80
CA ALA A 664 -2.15 17.26 12.59
C ALA A 664 -2.06 16.81 11.12
N ARG A 665 -2.23 17.72 10.16
CA ARG A 665 -2.06 17.45 8.72
C ARG A 665 -0.64 17.06 8.32
N ASP A 666 0.39 17.55 9.02
CA ASP A 666 1.78 17.14 8.72
C ASP A 666 1.99 15.66 9.08
N VAL A 667 1.28 15.17 10.08
CA VAL A 667 1.37 13.78 10.54
C VAL A 667 0.43 12.87 9.74
N TYR A 668 -0.85 13.24 9.64
CA TYR A 668 -1.92 12.38 9.15
C TYR A 668 -2.46 12.76 7.75
N GLY A 669 -1.97 13.84 7.14
CA GLY A 669 -2.45 14.32 5.84
C GLY A 669 -3.95 14.61 5.83
N SER A 670 -4.65 14.19 4.78
CA SER A 670 -6.11 14.36 4.65
C SER A 670 -6.91 13.70 5.78
N HIS A 671 -6.35 12.69 6.46
CA HIS A 671 -7.00 12.02 7.59
C HIS A 671 -7.01 12.87 8.86
N ALA A 672 -6.24 13.96 8.93
CA ALA A 672 -6.19 14.83 10.12
C ALA A 672 -7.56 15.42 10.51
N GLN A 673 -8.46 15.60 9.54
CA GLN A 673 -9.82 16.09 9.75
C GLN A 673 -10.88 14.96 9.75
N SER A 674 -10.45 13.70 9.57
CA SER A 674 -11.35 12.56 9.52
C SER A 674 -11.92 12.25 10.91
N VAL A 675 -13.25 12.14 11.00
CA VAL A 675 -13.94 11.69 12.22
C VAL A 675 -13.56 10.26 12.60
N HIS A 676 -12.99 9.48 11.67
CA HIS A 676 -12.57 8.09 11.89
C HIS A 676 -11.14 7.96 12.39
N LEU A 677 -10.32 9.02 12.34
CA LEU A 677 -8.90 8.96 12.68
C LEU A 677 -8.65 8.41 14.10
N GLN A 678 -9.42 8.88 15.08
CA GLN A 678 -9.25 8.43 16.47
C GLN A 678 -9.51 6.93 16.62
N GLY A 679 -10.52 6.39 15.93
CA GLY A 679 -10.80 4.94 15.91
C GLY A 679 -9.66 4.15 15.29
N CYS A 680 -9.09 4.65 14.19
CA CYS A 680 -7.93 4.06 13.53
C CYS A 680 -6.70 4.05 14.44
N LEU A 681 -6.44 5.16 15.14
CA LEU A 681 -5.33 5.27 16.10
C LEU A 681 -5.52 4.36 17.31
N ASN A 682 -6.72 4.27 17.86
CA ASN A 682 -7.02 3.36 18.97
C ASN A 682 -6.76 1.90 18.58
N ARG A 683 -7.18 1.50 17.37
CA ARG A 683 -6.87 0.17 16.81
C ARG A 683 -5.36 -0.03 16.64
N TRP A 684 -4.68 0.93 16.02
CA TRP A 684 -3.25 0.84 15.76
C TRP A 684 -2.42 0.77 17.05
N PHE A 685 -2.79 1.56 18.07
CA PHE A 685 -2.20 1.50 19.41
C PHE A 685 -2.69 0.31 20.25
N SER A 686 -3.58 -0.54 19.77
CA SER A 686 -3.86 -1.81 20.47
C SER A 686 -2.66 -2.77 20.40
N HIS A 687 -1.85 -2.67 19.33
CA HIS A 687 -0.61 -3.43 19.17
C HIS A 687 0.50 -2.87 20.05
N ARG A 688 1.20 -3.76 20.76
CA ARG A 688 2.27 -3.39 21.70
C ARG A 688 3.42 -2.69 20.98
N GLU A 689 3.74 -3.14 19.78
CA GLU A 689 4.83 -2.66 18.92
C GLU A 689 4.67 -1.18 18.57
N ASN A 690 3.43 -0.66 18.50
CA ASN A 690 3.16 0.75 18.20
C ASN A 690 3.17 1.64 19.46
N ARG A 691 3.14 1.06 20.67
CA ARG A 691 3.23 1.80 21.93
C ARG A 691 4.68 2.08 22.33
N GLU A 692 5.54 1.09 22.17
CA GLU A 692 6.95 1.19 22.57
C GLU A 692 7.71 2.12 21.60
N LEU A 693 8.29 3.20 22.12
CA LEU A 693 9.11 4.12 21.32
C LEU A 693 10.59 3.70 21.46
N PRO A 694 11.20 3.05 20.46
CA PRO A 694 12.65 2.86 20.48
C PRO A 694 13.34 4.23 20.42
N PRO A 695 14.59 4.34 20.90
CA PRO A 695 15.30 5.63 20.96
C PRO A 695 15.35 6.37 19.62
N VAL A 696 15.53 5.64 18.50
CA VAL A 696 15.55 6.20 17.13
C VAL A 696 14.21 6.85 16.74
N ALA A 697 13.10 6.41 17.33
CA ALA A 697 11.75 6.93 17.11
C ALA A 697 11.29 7.94 18.19
N SER A 698 12.15 8.25 19.15
CA SER A 698 11.85 9.12 20.28
C SER A 698 12.52 10.48 20.13
N ILE A 699 11.95 11.52 20.73
CA ILE A 699 12.63 12.80 20.96
C ILE A 699 13.56 12.63 22.18
N PRO A 700 14.88 12.84 22.05
CA PRO A 700 15.82 12.73 23.16
C PRO A 700 15.47 13.66 24.32
N ALA A 701 15.68 13.19 25.55
CA ALA A 701 15.48 14.02 26.72
C ALA A 701 16.43 15.24 26.71
N ALA A 702 15.90 16.37 27.18
CA ALA A 702 16.69 17.56 27.46
C ALA A 702 17.81 17.22 28.44
N ALA A 703 19.00 17.81 28.25
CA ALA A 703 20.13 17.56 29.16
C ALA A 703 19.76 17.95 30.60
N PRO A 704 20.37 17.37 31.65
CA PRO A 704 20.11 17.74 33.04
C PRO A 704 20.30 19.25 33.36
N SER A 705 20.97 20.01 32.49
CA SER A 705 21.11 21.47 32.57
C SER A 705 19.95 22.27 31.94
N GLU A 706 19.03 21.64 31.20
CA GLU A 706 17.97 22.30 30.44
C GLU A 706 16.60 22.28 31.13
N ARG A 707 16.43 21.53 32.23
CA ARG A 707 15.18 21.54 33.04
C ARG A 707 14.99 22.82 33.88
N GLY A 708 15.86 23.82 33.72
CA GLY A 708 15.95 24.98 34.63
C GLY A 708 15.91 26.37 34.01
N ARG A 709 15.49 26.56 32.76
CA ARG A 709 15.26 27.91 32.20
C ARG A 709 14.02 28.01 31.33
N ALA A 710 12.86 27.95 31.97
CA ALA A 710 11.84 28.93 31.64
C ALA A 710 12.25 30.23 32.33
N HIS A 711 12.73 31.20 31.58
CA HIS A 711 12.67 32.59 32.04
C HIS A 711 11.54 33.25 31.26
N PRO A 712 10.49 33.73 31.95
CA PRO A 712 9.67 34.76 31.37
C PRO A 712 10.58 35.96 31.09
N LEU A 713 10.29 36.67 30.01
CA LEU A 713 10.76 38.04 29.80
C LEU A 713 10.59 38.83 31.10
N ASP A 714 11.69 39.30 31.67
CA ASP A 714 11.67 40.41 32.62
C ASP A 714 12.26 41.63 31.90
N ILE A 715 11.40 42.62 31.69
CA ILE A 715 11.65 43.83 30.93
C ILE A 715 12.24 44.95 31.81
N ASP A 716 12.54 44.70 33.09
CA ASP A 716 13.01 45.75 34.02
C ASP A 716 14.43 45.50 34.61
N SER A 717 15.44 45.35 33.75
CA SER A 717 16.83 45.56 34.21
C SER A 717 17.71 46.24 33.16
N ILE A 718 17.31 47.45 32.77
CA ILE A 718 18.24 48.52 32.36
C ILE A 718 18.59 49.30 33.64
N VAL A 719 19.77 49.03 34.22
CA VAL A 719 20.72 50.00 34.82
C VAL A 719 22.12 49.40 34.73
#